data_AF-A0A6N8AY29-F1
#
_entry.id   AF-A0A6N8AY29-F1
#
_cell.length_a   1.000
_cell.length_b   1.000
_cell.length_c   1.000
_cell.angle_alpha   90.00
_cell.angle_beta   90.00
_cell.angle_gamma   90.00
#
_symmetry.space_group_name_H-M   'P 1'
#
loop_
_entity.id
_entity.type
_entity.pdbx_description
1 polymer ?
#
loop_
_entity_poly.entity_id
_entity_poly.type
_entity_poly.pdbx_seq_one_letter_code
_entity_poly.pdbx_strand_id
1 'polypeptide(L)'
;MRAWWRGLLCLLLCAGVLAPVTAEVPVTPQPRRLRVADGLPSANINAFAEDRRGYMWLASHDGLARFDGRNFRIWRAEDGLRDNLIWSLHVDAGNRLWFGTQNAGLGMLSADRRSFRFFDRETYPQIGSNSVWSIASTPDGSVWFGTPSAGLHRLAVDGTIQRFMPVPGQPDSLPSASIAYLAVTADGVLWVGSKGGLARWTGSGFQREGESVLPSPRINGLKVDGGQRLWIATNGGVVVRHRDGRFERMQWPGSDYGHVLNVLQYDSDGNYWLDTLQGLGRSRAGEAVSNVPLYSAQERGMVKPNWSTAYEDRDGGLWFASTNSGLWHLSPNWRQFSVLARHLDDPSSLRNPYALAMAASASGGIWVVGTRGALDRLDPASGAVEHHLQPVDGIHWPQSVAEDPQGRVWIGSLDTLVRYDPRDGAVRRWRHDDAVDAAMVGDGDIVRLCDGHVWIYSEDGGIQRRDAEGHVTLHLAPGQHGLPQGALQDMQCGPGERLWLSGATGLSAWQPQAGAFAPVAGGPQVPAHAFDVGGDGTVWVALLGRLERYRWDGGQLRWEDGIGVEQGFPMLAAGGLVIDGRGIAWASSARGLIRVDPQRRSVRLYGVHDGLPGQEFRRRGLVQARSGQVAGGTPDGVVLFDPAQVGPPARRPPLVIERISVHRGDQLYDLSEQPLLRIKDGDRDLHVVARLLAFADSTNNQYRFRLSGYDPDWVNAGASGERVFPRLAPGSYTLQIQGAVPGGGWIAAPDVRIEVAPPWWRSGWAMAAYALAAALALGIAVLAYRARLQRRSEWQLAEQRRELAEQASSAKTRFLATFGHEVRTPMTGVLGMTELLLDTPLDDTQRRYAGSIQQAGVHLLQLVNDSLDLARIEAGRLELDSRPFELAPLLDEVAALIAPVVRKRGLEFVQEPRLPMPVRVTGDPMRLRQILMNLLGNAAKFTAHGQVGLGVELLPAGAGIRLVVSDTGPGITAEQQARLFRRFEQAEGPQTASRYGGSGLGLAICQELAAAMGGSIRIDSRLGAGARFIVELPLAWTPLAGGDAAAARAPGQGPEGSLCILLVEDDPTVADVIAGLLRARGHQVVHALHGLAALAEVAAWPFDIGLLDLDLPALDGLALAAQLRGQGHRFPLVAVTARADGGAEQQARAAGFDGFLRKPVTGEMLVAAIAAAWRPRDAAPAQDAPAAAPPD
;
A
#
# COMPACT_ATOMS: atom_id res chain seq x y z
N MET A 1 19.25 85.80 38.55
CA MET A 1 19.73 84.43 38.22
C MET A 1 19.37 83.35 39.24
N ARG A 2 19.42 83.58 40.57
CA ARG A 2 19.07 82.54 41.57
C ARG A 2 17.57 82.18 41.69
N ALA A 3 16.66 83.09 41.32
CA ALA A 3 15.21 82.82 41.33
C ALA A 3 14.76 81.94 40.14
N TRP A 4 15.39 82.10 38.99
CA TRP A 4 15.14 81.28 37.79
C TRP A 4 15.57 79.82 37.98
N TRP A 5 16.68 79.59 38.68
CA TRP A 5 17.15 78.24 39.00
C TRP A 5 16.25 77.51 40.00
N ARG A 6 15.64 78.21 40.97
CA ARG A 6 14.67 77.60 41.90
C ARG A 6 13.33 77.27 41.22
N GLY A 7 12.88 78.11 40.29
CA GLY A 7 11.71 77.82 39.46
C GLY A 7 11.94 76.60 38.54
N LEU A 8 13.12 76.49 37.93
CA LEU A 8 13.48 75.35 37.09
C LEU A 8 13.64 74.05 37.90
N LEU A 9 14.17 74.12 39.13
CA LEU A 9 14.28 72.94 40.00
C LEU A 9 12.92 72.46 40.50
N CYS A 10 11.98 73.35 40.83
CA CYS A 10 10.61 72.98 41.19
C CYS A 10 9.83 72.43 39.98
N LEU A 11 10.05 72.97 38.78
CA LEU A 11 9.49 72.41 37.55
C LEU A 11 10.11 71.06 37.18
N LEU A 12 11.40 70.83 37.44
CA LEU A 12 12.06 69.53 37.25
C LEU A 12 11.73 68.50 38.35
N LEU A 13 11.35 68.95 39.56
CA LEU A 13 10.82 68.09 40.62
C LEU A 13 9.33 67.75 40.39
N CYS A 14 8.56 68.63 39.73
CA CYS A 14 7.17 68.33 39.33
C CYS A 14 7.07 67.63 37.96
N ALA A 15 8.07 67.81 37.08
CA ALA A 15 8.21 67.13 35.79
C ALA A 15 9.19 65.94 35.85
N GLY A 16 9.58 65.53 37.06
CA GLY A 16 10.16 64.22 37.33
C GLY A 16 9.09 63.17 37.08
N VAL A 17 8.86 62.91 35.78
CA VAL A 17 8.28 61.72 35.17
C VAL A 17 7.61 60.82 36.22
N LEU A 18 6.33 61.10 36.48
CA LEU A 18 5.34 60.04 36.63
C LEU A 18 5.42 59.24 35.33
N ALA A 19 6.42 58.35 35.23
CA ALA A 19 6.27 57.19 34.39
C ALA A 19 4.94 56.58 34.87
N PRO A 20 4.01 56.21 33.98
CA PRO A 20 2.90 55.39 34.43
C PRO A 20 3.55 54.24 35.17
N VAL A 21 3.30 54.15 36.49
CA VAL A 21 3.61 52.94 37.23
C VAL A 21 2.82 51.90 36.47
N THR A 22 3.51 51.13 35.64
CA THR A 22 2.92 50.01 34.94
C THR A 22 2.31 49.18 36.06
N ALA A 23 1.01 48.97 35.96
CA ALA A 23 0.25 48.21 36.93
C ALA A 23 0.74 46.74 36.86
N GLU A 24 1.88 46.46 37.48
CA GLU A 24 2.44 45.12 37.56
C GLU A 24 1.55 44.29 38.48
N VAL A 25 1.32 43.03 38.09
CA VAL A 25 0.68 42.02 38.93
C VAL A 25 1.77 41.21 39.64
N PRO A 26 1.49 40.65 40.84
CA PRO A 26 2.48 39.87 41.57
C PRO A 26 2.91 38.64 40.78
N VAL A 27 4.19 38.34 40.74
CA VAL A 27 4.70 37.22 39.94
C VAL A 27 4.59 35.92 40.74
N THR A 28 3.67 35.03 40.36
CA THR A 28 3.42 33.75 41.06
C THR A 28 3.68 32.55 40.16
N PRO A 29 4.89 31.97 40.15
CA PRO A 29 5.17 30.79 39.33
C PRO A 29 4.32 29.59 39.77
N GLN A 30 3.70 28.89 38.81
CA GLN A 30 2.92 27.67 39.04
C GLN A 30 3.45 26.51 38.17
N PRO A 31 4.59 25.89 38.52
CA PRO A 31 5.12 24.75 37.76
C PRO A 31 4.17 23.55 37.86
N ARG A 32 3.82 22.96 36.72
CA ARG A 32 3.02 21.73 36.63
C ARG A 32 3.92 20.51 36.73
N ARG A 33 3.54 19.54 37.57
CA ARG A 33 4.20 18.23 37.67
C ARG A 33 3.72 17.27 36.58
N LEU A 34 4.67 16.60 35.94
CA LEU A 34 4.49 15.46 35.04
C LEU A 34 5.02 14.19 35.72
N ARG A 35 4.29 13.09 35.58
CA ARG A 35 4.51 11.82 36.28
C ARG A 35 4.51 10.65 35.30
N VAL A 36 4.70 9.45 35.84
CA VAL A 36 4.59 8.20 35.07
C VAL A 36 3.21 8.06 34.41
N ALA A 37 2.15 8.53 35.07
CA ALA A 37 0.79 8.59 34.50
C ALA A 37 0.67 9.51 33.28
N ASP A 38 1.55 10.52 33.15
CA ASP A 38 1.64 11.40 31.98
C ASP A 38 2.57 10.83 30.89
N GLY A 39 3.09 9.60 31.08
CA GLY A 39 3.96 8.91 30.12
C GLY A 39 5.46 8.99 30.41
N LEU A 40 5.89 9.61 31.52
CA LEU A 40 7.31 9.53 31.92
C LEU A 40 7.74 8.10 32.23
N PRO A 41 8.98 7.70 31.89
CA PRO A 41 9.49 6.36 32.22
C PRO A 41 9.61 6.11 33.73
N SER A 42 9.99 7.15 34.50
CA SER A 42 10.23 7.04 35.94
C SER A 42 9.99 8.40 36.61
N ALA A 43 9.71 8.38 37.92
CA ALA A 43 9.68 9.58 38.75
C ALA A 43 11.07 10.12 39.08
N ASN A 44 12.14 9.38 38.77
CA ASN A 44 13.51 9.77 39.08
C ASN A 44 14.23 10.21 37.80
N ILE A 45 14.32 11.53 37.60
CA ILE A 45 14.97 12.15 36.45
C ILE A 45 16.31 12.76 36.88
N ASN A 46 17.40 12.22 36.32
CA ASN A 46 18.76 12.55 36.73
C ASN A 46 19.36 13.71 35.93
N ALA A 47 19.07 13.80 34.63
CA ALA A 47 19.67 14.81 33.76
C ALA A 47 18.80 15.11 32.53
N PHE A 48 19.04 16.28 31.93
CA PHE A 48 18.50 16.69 30.63
C PHE A 48 19.61 16.83 29.60
N ALA A 49 19.23 16.67 28.33
CA ALA A 49 19.96 17.26 27.23
C ALA A 49 18.99 17.69 26.13
N GLU A 50 19.25 18.82 25.47
CA GLU A 50 18.55 19.18 24.25
C GLU A 50 19.43 18.79 23.06
N ASP A 51 18.86 18.11 22.08
CA ASP A 51 19.58 17.87 20.84
C ASP A 51 19.48 19.05 19.87
N ARG A 52 20.29 19.06 18.81
CA ARG A 52 20.29 20.19 17.86
C ARG A 52 18.98 20.37 17.11
N ARG A 53 18.16 19.32 17.00
CA ARG A 53 16.83 19.39 16.39
C ARG A 53 15.81 20.04 17.35
N GLY A 54 16.15 20.14 18.63
CA GLY A 54 15.35 20.75 19.68
C GLY A 54 14.54 19.76 20.51
N TYR A 55 14.77 18.46 20.34
CA TYR A 55 14.13 17.46 21.19
C TYR A 55 14.80 17.44 22.57
N MET A 56 13.97 17.33 23.59
CA MET A 56 14.42 17.17 24.97
C MET A 56 14.64 15.68 25.27
N TRP A 57 15.79 15.36 25.86
CA TRP A 57 16.19 14.04 26.30
C TRP A 57 16.29 13.99 27.82
N LEU A 58 15.89 12.86 28.39
CA LEU A 58 15.75 12.62 29.82
C LEU A 58 16.52 11.36 30.21
N ALA A 59 17.44 11.49 31.16
CA ALA A 59 18.02 10.36 31.86
C ALA A 59 17.13 9.98 33.03
N SER A 60 16.66 8.73 33.04
CA SER A 60 15.77 8.23 34.08
C SER A 60 16.27 6.93 34.69
N HIS A 61 15.64 6.49 35.78
CA HIS A 61 15.93 5.18 36.36
C HIS A 61 15.28 4.00 35.60
N ASP A 62 14.43 4.26 34.62
CA ASP A 62 13.80 3.24 33.78
C ASP A 62 13.92 3.57 32.28
N GLY A 63 15.16 3.85 31.86
CA GLY A 63 15.53 4.04 30.48
C GLY A 63 15.83 5.48 30.09
N LEU A 64 16.22 5.63 28.83
CA LEU A 64 16.45 6.90 28.18
C LEU A 64 15.15 7.35 27.52
N ALA A 65 14.70 8.58 27.76
CA ALA A 65 13.49 9.09 27.10
C ALA A 65 13.77 10.33 26.26
N ARG A 66 13.07 10.46 25.13
CA ARG A 66 12.99 11.66 24.31
C ARG A 66 11.55 12.16 24.32
N PHE A 67 11.37 13.44 24.61
CA PHE A 67 10.08 14.11 24.58
C PHE A 67 9.95 14.96 23.31
N ASP A 68 8.86 14.76 22.56
CA ASP A 68 8.59 15.45 21.29
C ASP A 68 7.63 16.65 21.39
N GLY A 69 7.21 17.00 22.60
CA GLY A 69 6.09 17.93 22.82
C GLY A 69 4.88 17.24 23.44
N ARG A 70 4.60 16.02 23.00
CA ARG A 70 3.34 15.32 23.28
C ARG A 70 3.56 13.92 23.85
N ASN A 71 4.50 13.18 23.30
CA ASN A 71 4.78 11.79 23.64
C ASN A 71 6.24 11.61 24.05
N PHE A 72 6.45 10.61 24.91
CA PHE A 72 7.79 10.12 25.22
C PHE A 72 8.08 8.90 24.33
N ARG A 73 9.19 8.97 23.57
CA ARG A 73 9.84 7.74 23.07
C ARG A 73 10.82 7.30 24.14
N ILE A 74 10.63 6.10 24.66
CA ILE A 74 11.47 5.51 25.70
C ILE A 74 12.30 4.39 25.04
N TRP A 75 13.60 4.37 25.32
CA TRP A 75 14.48 3.26 25.01
C TRP A 75 14.81 2.54 26.32
N ARG A 76 14.65 1.22 26.33
CA ARG A 76 15.00 0.31 27.43
C ARG A 76 15.93 -0.79 26.95
N ALA A 77 16.24 -1.74 27.83
CA ALA A 77 17.02 -2.93 27.52
C ALA A 77 16.47 -3.70 26.31
N GLU A 78 15.14 -3.82 26.20
CA GLU A 78 14.48 -4.42 25.04
C GLU A 78 14.66 -3.65 23.72
N ASP A 79 14.99 -2.35 23.78
CA ASP A 79 15.30 -1.51 22.62
C ASP A 79 16.81 -1.39 22.33
N GLY A 80 17.64 -2.17 23.03
CA GLY A 80 19.09 -2.21 22.84
C GLY A 80 19.92 -1.39 23.81
N LEU A 81 19.33 -0.79 24.85
CA LEU A 81 20.13 -0.31 25.99
C LEU A 81 20.76 -1.49 26.73
N ARG A 82 21.92 -1.28 27.35
CA ARG A 82 22.56 -2.29 28.22
C ARG A 82 22.22 -2.14 29.70
N ASP A 83 21.64 -1.00 30.07
CA ASP A 83 21.19 -0.69 31.43
C ASP A 83 20.08 0.38 31.33
N ASN A 84 19.04 0.24 32.15
CA ASN A 84 17.93 1.19 32.22
C ASN A 84 18.24 2.36 33.18
N LEU A 85 19.21 2.22 34.09
CA LEU A 85 19.59 3.28 35.02
C LEU A 85 20.54 4.28 34.35
N ILE A 86 19.98 5.37 33.82
CA ILE A 86 20.74 6.42 33.13
C ILE A 86 21.01 7.58 34.10
N TRP A 87 22.27 7.97 34.26
CA TRP A 87 22.70 9.02 35.20
C TRP A 87 22.94 10.37 34.54
N SER A 88 23.59 10.37 33.40
CA SER A 88 24.06 11.58 32.73
C SER A 88 23.76 11.54 31.25
N LEU A 89 23.53 12.71 30.67
CA LEU A 89 23.35 12.92 29.24
C LEU A 89 24.28 14.02 28.77
N HIS A 90 24.75 13.90 27.54
CA HIS A 90 25.48 14.94 26.84
C HIS A 90 25.25 14.83 25.35
N VAL A 91 24.93 15.94 24.68
CA VAL A 91 24.87 16.00 23.21
C VAL A 91 26.14 16.67 22.72
N ASP A 92 26.91 15.96 21.90
CA ASP A 92 28.18 16.47 21.41
C ASP A 92 28.05 17.37 20.17
N ALA A 93 29.20 17.89 19.71
CA ALA A 93 29.27 18.75 18.54
C ALA A 93 28.95 18.04 17.21
N GLY A 94 28.76 16.72 17.19
CA GLY A 94 28.25 15.93 16.07
C GLY A 94 26.76 15.60 16.19
N ASN A 95 26.07 16.16 17.18
CA ASN A 95 24.69 15.82 17.54
C ASN A 95 24.52 14.35 17.96
N ARG A 96 25.58 13.65 18.37
CA ARG A 96 25.47 12.31 18.97
C ARG A 96 25.08 12.46 20.44
N LEU A 97 24.19 11.59 20.91
CA LEU A 97 23.75 11.59 22.29
C LEU A 97 24.58 10.59 23.09
N TRP A 98 25.34 11.09 24.04
CA TRP A 98 26.10 10.29 24.98
C TRP A 98 25.33 10.16 26.28
N PHE A 99 25.37 8.98 26.89
CA PHE A 99 24.67 8.71 28.12
C PHE A 99 25.49 7.81 29.04
N GLY A 100 25.50 8.15 30.33
CA GLY A 100 26.19 7.40 31.36
C GLY A 100 25.23 6.46 32.06
N THR A 101 25.63 5.21 32.24
CA THR A 101 24.81 4.20 32.92
C THR A 101 25.34 3.88 34.31
N GLN A 102 24.54 3.19 35.13
CA GLN A 102 24.98 2.74 36.45
C GLN A 102 25.94 1.54 36.34
N ASN A 103 25.67 0.60 35.45
CA ASN A 103 26.34 -0.70 35.41
C ASN A 103 26.92 -1.10 34.05
N ALA A 104 26.61 -0.39 32.96
CA ALA A 104 26.97 -0.75 31.58
C ALA A 104 27.95 0.21 30.89
N GLY A 105 28.61 1.10 31.65
CA GLY A 105 29.60 2.02 31.13
C GLY A 105 28.98 3.22 30.41
N LEU A 106 29.73 3.73 29.43
CA LEU A 106 29.34 4.85 28.59
C LEU A 106 28.61 4.34 27.34
N GLY A 107 27.42 4.87 27.07
CA GLY A 107 26.68 4.64 25.84
C GLY A 107 26.70 5.86 24.92
N MET A 108 26.62 5.59 23.62
CA MET A 108 26.43 6.59 22.57
C MET A 108 25.30 6.15 21.66
N LEU A 109 24.33 7.02 21.43
CA LEU A 109 23.32 6.90 20.39
C LEU A 109 23.71 7.82 19.22
N SER A 110 23.73 7.25 18.02
CA SER A 110 24.15 7.94 16.79
C SER A 110 23.30 9.18 16.49
N ALA A 111 23.82 10.07 15.65
CA ALA A 111 23.15 11.32 15.28
C ALA A 111 21.75 11.11 14.65
N ASP A 112 21.59 10.01 13.90
CA ASP A 112 20.33 9.55 13.29
C ASP A 112 19.38 8.82 14.27
N ARG A 113 19.81 8.61 15.52
CA ARG A 113 19.09 7.93 16.60
C ARG A 113 18.78 6.44 16.35
N ARG A 114 19.57 5.76 15.51
CA ARG A 114 19.31 4.36 15.13
C ARG A 114 20.26 3.34 15.71
N SER A 115 21.48 3.73 16.08
CA SER A 115 22.52 2.79 16.50
C SER A 115 23.13 3.16 17.84
N PHE A 116 23.27 2.16 18.71
CA PHE A 116 23.96 2.29 19.97
C PHE A 116 25.40 1.77 19.85
N ARG A 117 26.33 2.45 20.52
CA ARG A 117 27.70 1.99 20.77
C ARG A 117 27.99 2.11 22.26
N PHE A 118 28.61 1.08 22.83
CA PHE A 118 28.90 1.02 24.26
C PHE A 118 30.41 0.90 24.52
N PHE A 119 30.85 1.50 25.62
CA PHE A 119 32.21 1.48 26.12
C PHE A 119 32.17 1.08 27.60
N ASP A 120 32.58 -0.15 27.90
CA ASP A 120 32.60 -0.73 29.24
C ASP A 120 34.01 -1.20 29.62
N ARG A 121 34.21 -1.54 30.90
CA ARG A 121 35.50 -2.01 31.41
C ARG A 121 35.94 -3.37 30.85
N GLU A 122 35.02 -4.16 30.31
CA GLU A 122 35.32 -5.49 29.78
C GLU A 122 36.00 -5.36 28.41
N THR A 123 35.46 -4.49 27.57
CA THR A 123 36.00 -4.17 26.25
C THR A 123 37.14 -3.16 26.32
N TYR A 124 37.07 -2.23 27.28
CA TYR A 124 38.03 -1.16 27.49
C TYR A 124 38.50 -1.12 28.97
N PRO A 125 39.46 -1.96 29.36
CA PRO A 125 39.94 -2.07 30.74
C PRO A 125 40.43 -0.75 31.36
N GLN A 126 40.81 0.23 30.53
CA GLN A 126 41.21 1.57 30.96
C GLN A 126 40.10 2.31 31.71
N ILE A 127 38.83 1.96 31.53
CA ILE A 127 37.68 2.63 32.15
C ILE A 127 37.61 2.39 33.68
N GLY A 128 38.04 1.22 34.15
CA GLY A 128 38.09 0.86 35.57
C GLY A 128 36.73 0.72 36.31
N SER A 129 35.66 1.38 35.87
CA SER A 129 34.31 1.32 36.46
C SER A 129 33.22 1.53 35.40
N ASN A 130 32.18 0.70 35.41
CA ASN A 130 31.05 0.85 34.49
C ASN A 130 30.01 1.89 34.94
N SER A 131 30.18 2.51 36.11
CA SER A 131 29.29 3.58 36.57
C SER A 131 29.80 4.93 36.07
N VAL A 132 29.00 5.61 35.25
CA VAL A 132 29.36 6.89 34.60
C VAL A 132 28.41 7.99 35.07
N TRP A 133 28.92 8.93 35.88
CA TRP A 133 28.12 9.96 36.54
C TRP A 133 28.05 11.29 35.80
N SER A 134 29.05 11.60 34.97
CA SER A 134 29.13 12.87 34.25
C SER A 134 29.78 12.68 32.90
N ILE A 135 29.34 13.47 31.92
CA ILE A 135 29.85 13.46 30.55
C ILE A 135 29.95 14.91 30.07
N ALA A 136 31.01 15.24 29.33
CA ALA A 136 31.15 16.50 28.60
C ALA A 136 31.99 16.28 27.34
N SER A 137 31.98 17.22 26.40
CA SER A 137 32.89 17.19 25.24
C SER A 137 33.62 18.51 25.07
N THR A 138 34.91 18.42 24.77
CA THR A 138 35.75 19.60 24.47
C THR A 138 35.72 19.93 22.97
N PRO A 139 36.07 21.17 22.56
CA PRO A 139 36.00 21.59 21.15
C PRO A 139 36.86 20.78 20.18
N ASP A 140 37.87 20.07 20.67
CA ASP A 140 38.70 19.13 19.91
C ASP A 140 37.96 17.83 19.52
N GLY A 141 36.69 17.69 19.91
CA GLY A 141 35.86 16.52 19.63
C GLY A 141 36.02 15.37 20.63
N SER A 142 36.90 15.52 21.63
CA SER A 142 37.06 14.50 22.67
C SER A 142 35.85 14.47 23.60
N VAL A 143 35.45 13.26 23.99
CA VAL A 143 34.40 13.04 24.99
C VAL A 143 35.05 12.66 26.31
N TRP A 144 34.69 13.38 27.36
CA TRP A 144 35.18 13.18 28.71
C TRP A 144 34.09 12.62 29.59
N PHE A 145 34.42 11.66 30.45
CA PHE A 145 33.45 11.07 31.37
C PHE A 145 34.03 10.73 32.73
N GLY A 146 33.27 11.07 33.77
CA GLY A 146 33.63 10.88 35.17
C GLY A 146 32.98 9.63 35.78
N THR A 147 33.72 8.98 36.67
CA THR A 147 33.26 7.78 37.40
C THR A 147 33.22 8.05 38.91
N PRO A 148 32.44 7.28 39.69
CA PRO A 148 32.33 7.49 41.14
C PRO A 148 33.62 7.22 41.91
N SER A 149 34.54 6.41 41.37
CA SER A 149 35.76 5.98 42.07
C SER A 149 36.96 5.67 41.17
N ALA A 150 36.80 5.63 39.85
CA ALA A 150 37.86 5.26 38.91
C ALA A 150 38.48 6.46 38.15
N GLY A 151 38.22 7.69 38.60
CA GLY A 151 38.79 8.90 38.01
C GLY A 151 38.04 9.41 36.79
N LEU A 152 38.74 10.23 36.01
CA LEU A 152 38.26 10.87 34.78
C LEU A 152 38.83 10.15 33.57
N HIS A 153 38.03 10.05 32.51
CA HIS A 153 38.44 9.42 31.27
C HIS A 153 38.26 10.38 30.10
N ARG A 154 39.14 10.28 29.12
CA ARG A 154 39.04 10.96 27.82
C ARG A 154 38.98 9.93 26.72
N LEU A 155 37.91 9.95 25.95
CA LEU A 155 37.73 9.24 24.70
C LEU A 155 38.06 10.21 23.55
N ALA A 156 39.19 9.99 22.90
CA ALA A 156 39.61 10.76 21.74
C ALA A 156 38.81 10.34 20.48
N VAL A 157 38.87 11.18 19.43
CA VAL A 157 38.11 10.98 18.18
C VAL A 157 38.52 9.69 17.46
N ASP A 158 39.78 9.26 17.60
CA ASP A 158 40.31 8.00 17.08
C ASP A 158 39.84 6.75 17.85
N GLY A 159 39.14 6.94 18.97
CA GLY A 159 38.65 5.88 19.86
C GLY A 159 39.60 5.54 21.00
N THR A 160 40.74 6.21 21.14
CA THR A 160 41.69 5.98 22.23
C THR A 160 41.11 6.46 23.56
N ILE A 161 41.17 5.62 24.60
CA ILE A 161 40.73 5.97 25.95
C ILE A 161 41.94 6.19 26.87
N GLN A 162 42.01 7.37 27.47
CA GLN A 162 43.00 7.74 28.47
C GLN A 162 42.34 7.91 29.84
N ARG A 163 42.97 7.39 30.89
CA ARG A 163 42.48 7.49 32.27
C ARG A 163 43.37 8.43 33.09
N PHE A 164 42.74 9.29 33.88
CA PHE A 164 43.38 10.22 34.78
C PHE A 164 42.94 9.93 36.22
N MET A 165 43.91 9.84 37.13
CA MET A 165 43.72 9.53 38.55
C MET A 165 44.38 10.60 39.43
N PRO A 166 43.91 10.80 40.66
CA PRO A 166 44.64 11.59 41.65
C PRO A 166 45.96 10.88 41.99
N VAL A 167 47.05 11.63 42.04
CA VAL A 167 48.35 11.12 42.49
C VAL A 167 48.77 11.91 43.73
N PRO A 168 48.94 11.26 44.91
CA PRO A 168 49.36 11.94 46.13
C PRO A 168 50.66 12.72 45.92
N GLY A 169 50.68 13.98 46.34
CA GLY A 169 51.86 14.86 46.22
C GLY A 169 52.07 15.49 44.83
N GLN A 170 51.26 15.17 43.81
CA GLN A 170 51.34 15.79 42.49
C GLN A 170 50.19 16.80 42.29
N PRO A 171 50.48 18.12 42.36
CA PRO A 171 49.46 19.17 42.26
C PRO A 171 48.86 19.29 40.85
N ASP A 172 49.54 18.78 39.83
CA ASP A 172 49.11 18.71 38.43
C ASP A 172 48.20 17.49 38.12
N SER A 173 47.83 16.72 39.14
CA SER A 173 46.89 15.59 39.05
C SER A 173 45.50 15.94 39.59
N LEU A 174 44.52 15.06 39.36
CA LEU A 174 43.15 15.26 39.85
C LEU A 174 43.10 15.40 41.39
N PRO A 175 42.18 16.20 41.94
CA PRO A 175 42.01 16.31 43.39
C PRO A 175 41.39 15.07 44.04
N SER A 176 40.60 14.28 43.31
CA SER A 176 39.99 13.03 43.79
C SER A 176 39.67 12.11 42.61
N ALA A 177 39.53 10.80 42.88
CA ALA A 177 39.09 9.81 41.90
C ALA A 177 37.56 9.79 41.71
N SER A 178 36.81 10.46 42.59
CA SER A 178 35.36 10.54 42.50
C SER A 178 34.96 11.78 41.69
N ILE A 179 34.65 11.58 40.41
CA ILE A 179 34.35 12.64 39.46
C ILE A 179 32.85 12.65 39.18
N ALA A 180 32.15 13.60 39.79
CA ALA A 180 30.69 13.66 39.77
C ALA A 180 30.16 14.70 38.77
N TYR A 181 30.93 15.75 38.47
CA TYR A 181 30.47 16.85 37.62
C TYR A 181 31.55 17.27 36.63
N LEU A 182 31.14 17.51 35.39
CA LEU A 182 31.97 18.05 34.33
C LEU A 182 31.27 19.23 33.70
N ALA A 183 32.02 20.26 33.35
CA ALA A 183 31.53 21.41 32.63
C ALA A 183 32.60 21.92 31.67
N VAL A 184 32.19 22.45 30.52
CA VAL A 184 33.11 23.09 29.57
C VAL A 184 32.71 24.54 29.42
N THR A 185 33.64 25.45 29.71
CA THR A 185 33.42 26.89 29.58
C THR A 185 33.54 27.34 28.11
N ALA A 186 33.06 28.54 27.77
CA ALA A 186 33.07 29.07 26.40
C ALA A 186 34.45 29.10 25.73
N ASP A 187 35.51 29.22 26.52
CA ASP A 187 36.91 29.16 26.09
C ASP A 187 37.38 27.73 25.73
N GLY A 188 36.50 26.74 25.86
CA GLY A 188 36.78 25.34 25.55
C GLY A 188 37.46 24.57 26.68
N VAL A 189 37.68 25.19 27.84
CA VAL A 189 38.38 24.55 28.97
C VAL A 189 37.43 23.59 29.70
N LEU A 190 37.91 22.36 29.93
CA LEU A 190 37.22 21.39 30.77
C LEU A 190 37.45 21.68 32.25
N TRP A 191 36.36 21.79 32.99
CA TRP A 191 36.31 21.88 34.45
C TRP A 191 35.80 20.58 35.04
N VAL A 192 36.44 20.17 36.12
CA VAL A 192 36.26 18.86 36.76
C VAL A 192 35.91 19.08 38.23
N GLY A 193 34.67 18.74 38.57
CA GLY A 193 34.14 18.78 39.93
C GLY A 193 34.23 17.41 40.56
N SER A 194 35.04 17.30 41.63
CA SER A 194 35.25 16.06 42.35
C SER A 194 34.80 16.15 43.80
N LYS A 195 34.78 15.02 44.51
CA LYS A 195 34.57 15.02 45.97
C LYS A 195 35.74 15.63 46.78
N GLY A 196 36.87 15.93 46.13
CA GLY A 196 38.07 16.49 46.77
C GLY A 196 38.45 17.89 46.29
N GLY A 197 37.70 18.50 45.38
CA GLY A 197 37.95 19.86 44.90
C GLY A 197 37.59 20.05 43.43
N LEU A 198 37.80 21.28 42.97
CA LEU A 198 37.66 21.71 41.58
C LEU A 198 39.02 21.69 40.89
N ALA A 199 39.06 21.22 39.64
CA ALA A 199 40.24 21.33 38.79
C ALA A 199 39.88 21.71 37.36
N ARG A 200 40.83 22.30 36.63
CA ARG A 200 40.71 22.62 35.19
C ARG A 200 41.76 21.88 34.38
N TRP A 201 41.40 21.48 33.17
CA TRP A 201 42.32 20.86 32.21
C TRP A 201 43.33 21.87 31.67
N THR A 202 44.61 21.50 31.64
CA THR A 202 45.71 22.36 31.16
C THR A 202 46.24 21.97 29.77
N GLY A 203 45.74 20.88 29.19
CA GLY A 203 46.25 20.31 27.93
C GLY A 203 47.11 19.06 28.12
N SER A 204 47.74 18.90 29.30
CA SER A 204 48.54 17.73 29.67
C SER A 204 48.18 17.15 31.04
N GLY A 205 47.64 17.96 31.95
CA GLY A 205 47.26 17.57 33.30
C GLY A 205 46.14 18.45 33.85
N PHE A 206 46.06 18.57 35.17
CA PHE A 206 45.00 19.29 35.86
C PHE A 206 45.55 20.31 36.84
N GLN A 207 45.05 21.53 36.78
CA GLN A 207 45.35 22.53 37.80
C GLN A 207 44.17 22.60 38.77
N ARG A 208 44.44 22.44 40.08
CA ARG A 208 43.45 22.64 41.16
C ARG A 208 43.17 24.13 41.30
N GLU A 209 41.90 24.47 41.44
CA GLU A 209 41.43 25.87 41.39
C GLU A 209 40.45 26.16 42.53
N GLY A 210 40.44 27.42 42.99
CA GLY A 210 39.43 27.92 43.93
C GLY A 210 39.53 27.42 45.38
N GLU A 211 40.60 26.70 45.78
CA GLU A 211 40.74 26.12 47.13
C GLU A 211 40.58 27.16 48.27
N SER A 212 40.97 28.42 48.06
CA SER A 212 40.82 29.49 49.05
C SER A 212 39.41 30.08 49.14
N VAL A 213 38.60 29.94 48.09
CA VAL A 213 37.27 30.56 47.99
C VAL A 213 36.16 29.54 48.22
N LEU A 214 36.35 28.29 47.78
CA LEU A 214 35.39 27.21 47.96
C LEU A 214 35.14 26.96 49.46
N PRO A 215 33.88 26.98 49.94
CA PRO A 215 33.59 26.77 51.36
C PRO A 215 33.68 25.28 51.74
N SER A 216 33.67 24.37 50.77
CA SER A 216 33.89 22.95 50.95
C SER A 216 34.59 22.37 49.71
N PRO A 217 35.52 21.40 49.87
CA PRO A 217 36.13 20.72 48.73
C PRO A 217 35.17 19.76 48.01
N ARG A 218 34.03 19.40 48.61
CA ARG A 218 33.04 18.53 47.97
C ARG A 218 32.19 19.33 46.99
N ILE A 219 32.44 19.12 45.70
CA ILE A 219 31.65 19.71 44.63
C ILE A 219 30.36 18.89 44.42
N ASN A 220 29.22 19.56 44.48
CA ASN A 220 27.88 19.00 44.32
C ASN A 220 27.17 19.46 43.04
N GLY A 221 27.79 20.34 42.26
CA GLY A 221 27.25 20.77 40.99
C GLY A 221 28.23 21.67 40.25
N LEU A 222 28.28 21.52 38.93
CA LEU A 222 28.93 22.46 38.03
C LEU A 222 27.97 22.79 36.90
N LYS A 223 27.76 24.08 36.66
CA LYS A 223 26.91 24.55 35.57
C LYS A 223 27.47 25.81 34.95
N VAL A 224 27.47 25.87 33.63
CA VAL A 224 27.77 27.09 32.88
C VAL A 224 26.44 27.74 32.49
N ASP A 225 26.27 29.03 32.79
CA ASP A 225 25.09 29.77 32.38
C ASP A 225 25.24 30.43 30.99
N GLY A 226 24.16 31.02 30.46
CA GLY A 226 24.20 31.76 29.19
C GLY A 226 25.17 32.96 29.21
N GLY A 227 25.42 33.51 30.40
CA GLY A 227 26.43 34.52 30.68
C GLY A 227 27.86 33.97 30.69
N GLN A 228 28.08 32.68 30.41
CA GLN A 228 29.38 31.98 30.45
C GLN A 228 30.09 32.09 31.81
N ARG A 229 29.32 32.21 32.89
CA ARG A 229 29.83 32.07 34.26
C ARG A 229 29.75 30.60 34.65
N LEU A 230 30.76 30.14 35.38
CA LEU A 230 30.77 28.78 35.93
C LEU A 230 30.27 28.83 37.38
N TRP A 231 29.11 28.26 37.61
CA TRP A 231 28.50 28.07 38.92
C TRP A 231 28.97 26.76 39.53
N ILE A 232 29.42 26.84 40.78
CA ILE A 232 30.04 25.74 41.52
C ILE A 232 29.27 25.58 42.84
N ALA A 233 28.47 24.53 42.92
CA ALA A 233 27.74 24.18 44.14
C ALA A 233 28.61 23.28 45.03
N THR A 234 28.55 23.51 46.34
CA THR A 234 29.29 22.74 47.35
C THR A 234 28.41 22.46 48.57
N ASN A 235 28.87 21.63 49.51
CA ASN A 235 28.18 21.43 50.79
C ASN A 235 28.05 22.70 51.66
N GLY A 236 28.78 23.78 51.33
CA GLY A 236 28.80 25.01 52.12
C GLY A 236 28.27 26.23 51.38
N GLY A 237 27.56 26.06 50.26
CA GLY A 237 27.02 27.15 49.44
C GLY A 237 27.59 27.18 48.02
N VAL A 238 27.24 28.24 47.28
CA VAL A 238 27.53 28.39 45.85
C VAL A 238 28.64 29.42 45.62
N VAL A 239 29.58 29.07 44.75
CA VAL A 239 30.64 29.95 44.23
C VAL A 239 30.42 30.15 42.75
N VAL A 240 30.66 31.36 42.26
CA VAL A 240 30.65 31.67 40.83
C VAL A 240 32.07 32.05 40.39
N ARG A 241 32.49 31.49 39.25
CA ARG A 241 33.65 31.98 38.51
C ARG A 241 33.16 32.85 37.36
N HIS A 242 33.53 34.12 37.40
CA HIS A 242 33.22 35.08 36.35
C HIS A 242 34.09 34.85 35.10
N ARG A 243 33.71 35.49 33.99
CA ARG A 243 34.46 35.39 32.72
C ARG A 243 35.91 35.86 32.83
N ASP A 244 36.16 36.85 33.67
CA ASP A 244 37.50 37.39 33.95
C ASP A 244 38.38 36.43 34.78
N GLY A 245 37.83 35.29 35.21
CA GLY A 245 38.51 34.28 36.00
C GLY A 245 38.40 34.48 37.51
N ARG A 246 37.78 35.57 37.98
CA ARG A 246 37.59 35.81 39.40
C ARG A 246 36.57 34.84 39.99
N PHE A 247 36.90 34.26 41.14
CA PHE A 247 35.98 33.48 41.96
C PHE A 247 35.32 34.36 43.02
N GLU A 248 34.03 34.17 43.22
CA GLU A 248 33.23 34.92 44.19
C GLU A 248 32.24 33.99 44.89
N ARG A 249 32.16 34.09 46.21
CA ARG A 249 31.11 33.42 46.99
C ARG A 249 29.80 34.12 46.72
N MET A 250 28.85 33.41 46.12
CA MET A 250 27.56 34.00 45.79
C MET A 250 26.69 34.03 47.05
N GLN A 251 26.31 35.24 47.45
CA GLN A 251 25.34 35.46 48.52
C GLN A 251 24.16 36.24 47.95
N TRP A 252 22.95 35.71 48.16
CA TRP A 252 21.73 36.41 47.79
C TRP A 252 21.24 37.26 48.96
N PRO A 253 20.73 38.47 48.71
CA PRO A 253 20.14 39.30 49.75
C PRO A 253 19.08 38.55 50.57
N GLY A 254 19.02 38.78 51.87
CA GLY A 254 18.04 38.14 52.76
C GLY A 254 18.21 36.63 52.96
N SER A 255 19.25 36.00 52.40
CA SER A 255 19.58 34.59 52.62
C SER A 255 20.92 34.46 53.33
N ASP A 256 20.98 33.60 54.34
CA ASP A 256 22.24 33.17 54.92
C ASP A 256 23.05 32.40 53.88
N TYR A 257 24.37 32.56 53.94
CA TYR A 257 25.28 31.84 53.05
C TYR A 257 25.19 30.34 53.33
N GLY A 258 24.93 29.54 52.29
CA GLY A 258 24.74 28.09 52.39
C GLY A 258 23.27 27.62 52.39
N HIS A 259 22.29 28.52 52.47
CA HIS A 259 20.87 28.15 52.33
C HIS A 259 20.46 27.89 50.87
N VAL A 260 21.18 28.49 49.92
CA VAL A 260 21.13 28.14 48.50
C VAL A 260 22.12 27.02 48.24
N LEU A 261 21.59 25.85 47.87
CA LEU A 261 22.35 24.62 47.66
C LEU A 261 22.95 24.57 46.24
N ASN A 262 22.20 25.05 45.24
CA ASN A 262 22.62 25.05 43.85
C ASN A 262 21.90 26.13 43.02
N VAL A 263 22.50 26.55 41.91
CA VAL A 263 21.85 27.36 40.88
C VAL A 263 21.35 26.39 39.80
N LEU A 264 20.04 26.14 39.79
CA LEU A 264 19.41 25.22 38.86
C LEU A 264 19.37 25.81 37.45
N GLN A 265 19.00 27.09 37.29
CA GLN A 265 18.96 27.77 35.99
C GLN A 265 19.10 29.28 36.19
N TYR A 266 19.87 29.93 35.31
CA TYR A 266 19.76 31.37 35.11
C TYR A 266 19.01 31.57 33.79
N ASP A 267 17.76 32.01 33.87
CA ASP A 267 16.89 32.14 32.70
C ASP A 267 17.22 33.39 31.88
N SER A 268 16.78 33.40 30.64
CA SER A 268 16.99 34.51 29.70
C SER A 268 16.33 35.83 30.11
N ASP A 269 15.40 35.80 31.07
CA ASP A 269 14.74 36.99 31.64
C ASP A 269 15.50 37.53 32.88
N GLY A 270 16.63 36.92 33.21
CA GLY A 270 17.54 37.35 34.27
C GLY A 270 17.16 36.86 35.67
N ASN A 271 16.31 35.83 35.78
CA ASN A 271 15.99 35.21 37.06
C ASN A 271 16.92 34.04 37.34
N TYR A 272 17.33 33.94 38.60
CA TYR A 272 17.93 32.77 39.19
C TYR A 272 16.85 31.84 39.71
N TRP A 273 16.86 30.61 39.22
CA TRP A 273 16.14 29.48 39.77
C TRP A 273 17.11 28.65 40.59
N LEU A 274 16.78 28.48 41.86
CA LEU A 274 17.69 28.04 42.90
C LEU A 274 17.16 26.77 43.55
N ASP A 275 18.06 25.86 43.86
CA ASP A 275 17.78 24.80 44.82
C ASP A 275 18.10 25.34 46.21
N THR A 276 17.12 25.30 47.11
CA THR A 276 17.23 25.85 48.46
C THR A 276 16.83 24.81 49.49
N LEU A 277 17.19 25.04 50.75
CA LEU A 277 16.73 24.19 51.86
C LEU A 277 15.20 24.10 51.96
N GLN A 278 14.45 25.06 51.43
CA GLN A 278 12.97 25.09 51.42
C GLN A 278 12.35 24.48 50.15
N GLY A 279 13.16 24.14 49.14
CA GLY A 279 12.70 23.66 47.84
C GLY A 279 13.13 24.58 46.70
N LEU A 280 12.22 24.89 45.78
CA LEU A 280 12.52 25.73 44.62
C LEU A 280 12.54 27.21 45.02
N GLY A 281 13.70 27.83 44.94
CA GLY A 281 13.87 29.28 45.13
C GLY A 281 13.90 30.04 43.82
N ARG A 282 13.51 31.32 43.88
CA ARG A 282 13.60 32.28 42.78
C ARG A 282 14.16 33.60 43.29
N SER A 283 15.07 34.21 42.54
CA SER A 283 15.62 35.54 42.83
C SER A 283 15.99 36.25 41.53
N ARG A 284 15.94 37.58 41.51
CA ARG A 284 16.56 38.40 40.46
C ARG A 284 17.86 39.01 40.98
N ALA A 285 18.72 39.48 40.08
CA ALA A 285 19.97 40.13 40.47
C ALA A 285 19.71 41.30 41.45
N GLY A 286 20.23 41.19 42.68
CA GLY A 286 20.05 42.18 43.75
C GLY A 286 18.77 42.03 44.57
N GLU A 287 17.92 41.06 44.27
CA GLU A 287 16.68 40.77 45.02
C GLU A 287 16.85 39.58 45.95
N ALA A 288 16.05 39.55 47.02
CA ALA A 288 16.06 38.44 47.96
C ALA A 288 15.54 37.13 47.34
N VAL A 289 15.91 36.00 47.95
CA VAL A 289 15.39 34.70 47.53
C VAL A 289 13.95 34.56 48.03
N SER A 290 13.04 34.32 47.09
CA SER A 290 11.65 33.94 47.35
C SER A 290 11.47 32.44 47.14
N ASN A 291 10.69 31.78 48.00
CA ASN A 291 10.35 30.38 47.81
C ASN A 291 9.16 30.26 46.84
N VAL A 292 9.26 29.34 45.89
CA VAL A 292 8.18 29.02 44.95
C VAL A 292 7.37 27.88 45.58
N PRO A 293 6.11 28.12 45.98
CA PRO A 293 5.33 27.09 46.63
C PRO A 293 4.89 26.04 45.60
N LEU A 294 5.16 24.77 45.91
CA LEU A 294 4.84 23.64 45.03
C LEU A 294 3.81 22.78 45.72
N TYR A 295 2.63 22.65 45.13
CA TYR A 295 1.52 21.91 45.72
C TYR A 295 1.26 20.59 44.98
N SER A 296 0.81 19.58 45.73
CA SER A 296 0.35 18.31 45.19
C SER A 296 -0.99 17.95 45.81
N ALA A 297 -2.04 17.92 44.98
CA ALA A 297 -3.39 17.54 45.42
C ALA A 297 -3.42 16.11 46.02
N GLN A 298 -2.61 15.19 45.49
CA GLN A 298 -2.52 13.82 45.99
C GLN A 298 -1.83 13.72 47.35
N GLU A 299 -0.78 14.51 47.57
CA GLU A 299 -0.04 14.54 48.84
C GLU A 299 -0.70 15.49 49.86
N ARG A 300 -1.79 16.15 49.46
CA ARG A 300 -2.60 17.07 50.28
C ARG A 300 -1.77 18.17 50.95
N GLY A 301 -0.78 18.70 50.25
CA GLY A 301 0.11 19.73 50.81
C GLY A 301 1.23 20.17 49.89
N MET A 302 2.14 20.96 50.46
CA MET A 302 3.38 21.37 49.80
C MET A 302 4.31 20.17 49.61
N VAL A 303 5.00 20.17 48.48
CA VAL A 303 6.00 19.16 48.15
C VAL A 303 7.37 19.79 48.01
N LYS A 304 8.39 19.08 48.48
CA LYS A 304 9.79 19.47 48.33
C LYS A 304 10.52 18.45 47.44
N PRO A 305 10.57 18.67 46.12
CA PRO A 305 11.37 17.86 45.22
C PRO A 305 12.86 17.96 45.55
N ASN A 306 13.59 16.86 45.40
CA ASN A 306 15.04 16.89 45.32
C ASN A 306 15.43 17.25 43.90
N TRP A 307 15.86 18.49 43.66
CA TRP A 307 16.19 18.97 42.32
C TRP A 307 17.53 18.40 41.85
N SER A 308 17.55 17.89 40.62
CA SER A 308 18.79 17.42 39.98
C SER A 308 19.35 18.48 39.04
N THR A 309 18.49 19.07 38.20
CA THR A 309 18.87 20.08 37.23
C THR A 309 17.63 20.82 36.70
N ALA A 310 17.85 21.93 36.01
CA ALA A 310 16.81 22.64 35.27
C ALA A 310 17.30 23.08 33.89
N TYR A 311 16.36 23.33 33.00
CA TYR A 311 16.59 23.67 31.60
C TYR A 311 15.53 24.67 31.13
N GLU A 312 15.94 25.67 30.36
CA GLU A 312 15.03 26.59 29.67
C GLU A 312 14.92 26.15 28.21
N ASP A 313 13.69 25.88 27.75
CA ASP A 313 13.43 25.50 26.37
C ASP A 313 13.44 26.71 25.41
N ARG A 314 13.39 26.43 24.11
CA ARG A 314 13.43 27.48 23.07
C ARG A 314 12.20 28.39 23.04
N ASP A 315 11.09 27.95 23.62
CA ASP A 315 9.87 28.76 23.75
C ASP A 315 9.88 29.60 25.04
N GLY A 316 10.88 29.41 25.91
CA GLY A 316 11.04 30.08 27.20
C GLY A 316 10.37 29.37 28.37
N GLY A 317 9.87 28.15 28.16
CA GLY A 317 9.38 27.28 29.22
C GLY A 317 10.54 26.76 30.08
N LEU A 318 10.29 26.60 31.37
CA LEU A 318 11.30 26.13 32.32
C LEU A 318 10.96 24.72 32.80
N TRP A 319 11.94 23.84 32.70
CA TRP A 319 11.86 22.43 33.07
C TRP A 319 12.75 22.17 34.28
N PHE A 320 12.20 21.50 35.30
CA PHE A 320 12.93 21.12 36.51
C PHE A 320 12.84 19.61 36.69
N ALA A 321 13.99 18.93 36.68
CA ALA A 321 14.08 17.51 36.94
C ALA A 321 14.27 17.26 38.43
N SER A 322 13.60 16.22 38.92
CA SER A 322 13.75 15.76 40.29
C SER A 322 14.10 14.28 40.34
N THR A 323 14.93 13.92 41.33
CA THR A 323 15.31 12.53 41.59
C THR A 323 14.25 11.76 42.39
N ASN A 324 13.19 12.40 42.86
CA ASN A 324 12.11 11.76 43.62
C ASN A 324 10.69 12.25 43.27
N SER A 325 10.56 13.33 42.50
CA SER A 325 9.27 13.99 42.26
C SER A 325 8.92 14.20 40.78
N GLY A 326 9.57 13.46 39.88
CA GLY A 326 9.30 13.50 38.45
C GLY A 326 9.84 14.76 37.76
N LEU A 327 9.10 15.21 36.75
CA LEU A 327 9.47 16.35 35.91
C LEU A 327 8.48 17.49 36.15
N TRP A 328 8.97 18.72 36.28
CA TRP A 328 8.11 19.89 36.48
C TRP A 328 8.31 20.87 35.33
N HIS A 329 7.22 21.44 34.83
CA HIS A 329 7.22 22.36 33.71
C HIS A 329 6.48 23.64 34.06
N LEU A 330 7.15 24.78 33.91
CA LEU A 330 6.57 26.11 34.02
C LEU A 330 6.46 26.70 32.61
N SER A 331 5.22 26.88 32.14
CA SER A 331 4.90 27.38 30.80
C SER A 331 5.54 28.73 30.52
N PRO A 332 6.02 29.07 29.31
CA PRO A 332 6.63 30.38 29.00
C PRO A 332 5.74 31.61 29.28
N ASN A 333 4.43 31.45 29.25
CA ASN A 333 3.47 32.54 29.52
C ASN A 333 3.00 32.63 30.97
N TRP A 334 3.65 31.90 31.89
CA TRP A 334 3.31 31.87 33.31
C TRP A 334 3.23 33.24 34.00
N ARG A 335 3.84 34.28 33.45
CA ARG A 335 3.81 35.66 33.98
C ARG A 335 2.56 36.44 33.61
N GLN A 336 1.74 35.92 32.70
CA GLN A 336 0.51 36.59 32.25
C GLN A 336 -0.58 36.58 33.33
N PHE A 337 -0.56 35.56 34.19
CA PHE A 337 -1.56 35.35 35.23
C PHE A 337 -0.88 35.12 36.56
N SER A 338 -1.38 35.81 37.57
CA SER A 338 -1.00 35.58 38.95
C SER A 338 -2.10 34.79 39.63
N VAL A 339 -1.73 33.79 40.42
CA VAL A 339 -2.67 32.95 41.16
C VAL A 339 -2.42 33.13 42.64
N LEU A 340 -3.40 33.72 43.30
CA LEU A 340 -3.42 33.85 44.75
C LEU A 340 -4.36 32.76 45.28
N ALA A 341 -3.79 31.80 45.99
CA ALA A 341 -4.52 30.69 46.56
C ALA A 341 -4.43 30.76 48.08
N ARG A 342 -5.31 29.99 48.73
CA ARG A 342 -5.14 29.72 50.15
C ARG A 342 -3.98 28.77 50.38
N HIS A 343 -3.16 29.10 51.36
CA HIS A 343 -2.09 28.25 51.86
C HIS A 343 -2.30 28.01 53.35
N LEU A 344 -2.35 26.74 53.78
CA LEU A 344 -2.62 26.40 55.18
C LEU A 344 -1.48 26.85 56.11
N ASP A 345 -0.26 26.83 55.58
CA ASP A 345 0.96 27.15 56.33
C ASP A 345 1.34 28.65 56.24
N ASP A 346 0.59 29.44 55.47
CA ASP A 346 0.78 30.88 55.33
C ASP A 346 -0.50 31.64 55.73
N PRO A 347 -0.56 32.16 56.97
CA PRO A 347 -1.69 32.93 57.48
C PRO A 347 -1.95 34.24 56.75
N SER A 348 -1.02 34.73 55.91
CA SER A 348 -1.19 35.95 55.11
C SER A 348 -1.79 35.70 53.73
N SER A 349 -1.98 34.43 53.35
CA SER A 349 -2.68 34.03 52.13
C SER A 349 -4.20 34.16 52.26
N LEU A 350 -4.94 34.05 51.14
CA LEU A 350 -6.40 34.14 51.14
C LEU A 350 -7.04 33.16 52.14
N ARG A 351 -8.03 33.63 52.93
CA ARG A 351 -8.74 32.76 53.89
C ARG A 351 -9.74 31.84 53.21
N ASN A 352 -10.26 32.27 52.07
CA ASN A 352 -11.21 31.52 51.25
C ASN A 352 -10.46 30.70 50.18
N PRO A 353 -10.53 29.35 50.22
CA PRO A 353 -10.00 28.52 49.14
C PRO A 353 -10.67 28.81 47.81
N TYR A 354 -11.99 29.02 47.84
CA TYR A 354 -12.79 29.35 46.67
C TYR A 354 -13.45 30.72 46.87
N ALA A 355 -13.07 31.70 46.04
CA ALA A 355 -13.69 33.00 45.95
C ALA A 355 -15.05 32.91 45.24
N LEU A 356 -16.13 33.17 45.97
CA LEU A 356 -17.51 33.08 45.45
C LEU A 356 -17.98 34.41 44.83
N ALA A 357 -17.55 35.54 45.39
CA ALA A 357 -17.82 36.86 44.85
C ALA A 357 -16.71 37.85 45.16
N MET A 358 -16.61 38.86 44.29
CA MET A 358 -15.63 39.93 44.42
C MET A 358 -16.22 41.28 44.01
N ALA A 359 -15.67 42.35 44.57
CA ALA A 359 -16.03 43.73 44.22
C ALA A 359 -14.80 44.63 44.22
N ALA A 360 -14.77 45.59 43.30
CA ALA A 360 -13.73 46.61 43.28
C ALA A 360 -13.85 47.50 44.52
N SER A 361 -12.74 47.82 45.17
CA SER A 361 -12.76 48.73 46.30
C SER A 361 -12.62 50.19 45.88
N ALA A 362 -13.34 51.10 46.52
CA ALA A 362 -13.27 52.53 46.22
C ALA A 362 -11.92 53.14 46.60
N SER A 363 -11.28 52.60 47.64
CA SER A 363 -9.96 52.98 48.12
C SER A 363 -8.80 52.29 47.37
N GLY A 364 -9.10 51.53 46.32
CA GLY A 364 -8.14 50.64 45.64
C GLY A 364 -8.17 49.24 46.25
N GLY A 365 -7.87 48.23 45.44
CA GLY A 365 -7.99 46.83 45.86
C GLY A 365 -9.29 46.14 45.41
N ILE A 366 -9.46 44.90 45.84
CA ILE A 366 -10.59 44.04 45.52
C ILE A 366 -11.06 43.33 46.79
N TRP A 367 -12.34 43.48 47.14
CA TRP A 367 -12.98 42.67 48.17
C TRP A 367 -13.24 41.25 47.68
N VAL A 368 -12.98 40.26 48.52
CA VAL A 368 -13.14 38.84 48.22
C VAL A 368 -13.91 38.16 49.34
N VAL A 369 -14.98 37.44 48.99
CA VAL A 369 -15.73 36.58 49.90
C VAL A 369 -15.82 35.16 49.36
N GLY A 370 -16.00 34.16 50.22
CA GLY A 370 -16.02 32.77 49.76
C GLY A 370 -16.37 31.70 50.79
N THR A 371 -15.98 30.46 50.48
CA THR A 371 -16.43 29.22 51.16
C THR A 371 -16.02 29.06 52.61
N ARG A 372 -15.19 29.97 53.15
CA ARG A 372 -14.80 30.01 54.57
C ARG A 372 -15.54 31.08 55.35
N GLY A 373 -16.51 31.74 54.73
CA GLY A 373 -17.27 32.83 55.33
C GLY A 373 -16.37 33.98 55.76
N ALA A 374 -15.26 34.21 55.06
CA ALA A 374 -14.33 35.28 55.36
C ALA A 374 -14.47 36.42 54.34
N LEU A 375 -14.29 37.65 54.79
CA LEU A 375 -14.08 38.84 53.98
C LEU A 375 -12.59 39.20 54.01
N ASP A 376 -11.97 39.14 52.85
CA ASP A 376 -10.60 39.57 52.61
C ASP A 376 -10.60 40.77 51.64
N ARG A 377 -9.58 41.62 51.72
CA ARG A 377 -9.29 42.67 50.74
C ARG A 377 -7.93 42.40 50.13
N LEU A 378 -7.89 42.39 48.81
CA LEU A 378 -6.73 42.05 48.01
C LEU A 378 -6.18 43.30 47.33
N ASP A 379 -4.90 43.58 47.48
CA ASP A 379 -4.19 44.55 46.63
C ASP A 379 -3.78 43.87 45.31
N PRO A 380 -4.34 44.28 44.16
CA PRO A 380 -4.05 43.67 42.86
C PRO A 380 -2.61 43.91 42.37
N ALA A 381 -1.91 44.93 42.89
CA ALA A 381 -0.54 45.24 42.46
C ALA A 381 0.49 44.40 43.22
N SER A 382 0.40 44.36 44.55
CA SER A 382 1.35 43.60 45.38
C SER A 382 0.94 42.15 45.63
N GLY A 383 -0.35 41.82 45.48
CA GLY A 383 -0.90 40.53 45.89
C GLY A 383 -1.14 40.40 47.40
N ALA A 384 -0.89 41.45 48.18
CA ALA A 384 -1.10 41.43 49.63
C ALA A 384 -2.58 41.26 49.98
N VAL A 385 -2.84 40.43 50.99
CA VAL A 385 -4.20 40.16 51.48
C VAL A 385 -4.36 40.75 52.87
N GLU A 386 -5.34 41.65 53.01
CA GLU A 386 -5.80 42.21 54.27
C GLU A 386 -7.04 41.44 54.75
N HIS A 387 -6.99 40.89 55.95
CA HIS A 387 -8.11 40.15 56.51
C HIS A 387 -9.02 41.05 57.34
N HIS A 388 -10.33 41.03 57.04
CA HIS A 388 -11.28 41.94 57.69
C HIS A 388 -12.26 41.23 58.62
N LEU A 389 -13.12 40.34 58.11
CA LEU A 389 -14.24 39.77 58.88
C LEU A 389 -14.35 38.25 58.69
N GLN A 390 -14.37 37.48 59.79
CA GLN A 390 -14.69 36.04 59.78
C GLN A 390 -15.23 35.59 61.16
N PRO A 391 -16.36 34.85 61.22
CA PRO A 391 -17.28 34.61 60.13
C PRO A 391 -18.04 35.90 59.75
N VAL A 392 -18.29 36.08 58.46
CA VAL A 392 -19.18 37.14 57.94
C VAL A 392 -20.59 36.92 58.48
N ASP A 393 -21.12 35.71 58.30
CA ASP A 393 -22.47 35.33 58.72
C ASP A 393 -22.55 33.85 59.15
N GLY A 394 -22.25 33.57 60.42
CA GLY A 394 -22.41 32.24 61.01
C GLY A 394 -21.77 31.12 60.18
N ILE A 395 -22.59 30.18 59.73
CA ILE A 395 -22.18 29.02 58.90
C ILE A 395 -22.47 29.22 57.41
N HIS A 396 -23.18 30.29 57.03
CA HIS A 396 -23.61 30.50 55.66
C HIS A 396 -22.48 31.10 54.82
N TRP A 397 -22.42 30.71 53.55
CA TRP A 397 -21.39 31.20 52.64
C TRP A 397 -21.87 32.48 51.96
N PRO A 398 -21.13 33.60 52.09
CA PRO A 398 -21.44 34.80 51.34
C PRO A 398 -21.42 34.55 49.83
N GLN A 399 -22.46 34.99 49.13
CA GLN A 399 -22.64 34.80 47.69
C GLN A 399 -22.36 36.06 46.88
N SER A 400 -22.38 37.24 47.50
CA SER A 400 -22.17 38.51 46.81
C SER A 400 -21.54 39.55 47.72
N VAL A 401 -20.85 40.52 47.12
CA VAL A 401 -20.22 41.63 47.82
C VAL A 401 -20.25 42.89 46.95
N ALA A 402 -20.39 44.06 47.57
CA ALA A 402 -20.23 45.37 46.94
C ALA A 402 -19.77 46.41 47.97
N GLU A 403 -19.08 47.46 47.52
CA GLU A 403 -18.69 48.59 48.37
C GLU A 403 -19.48 49.83 48.02
N ASP A 404 -19.98 50.53 49.03
CA ASP A 404 -20.68 51.79 48.86
C ASP A 404 -19.74 53.01 48.76
N PRO A 405 -20.22 54.18 48.29
CA PRO A 405 -19.39 55.38 48.18
C PRO A 405 -18.77 55.87 49.51
N GLN A 406 -19.29 55.44 50.67
CA GLN A 406 -18.73 55.76 51.98
C GLN A 406 -17.65 54.78 52.44
N GLY A 407 -17.36 53.74 51.64
CA GLY A 407 -16.38 52.71 51.92
C GLY A 407 -16.92 51.54 52.74
N ARG A 408 -18.24 51.44 52.96
CA ARG A 408 -18.84 50.32 53.69
C ARG A 408 -19.12 49.17 52.74
N VAL A 409 -18.88 47.96 53.20
CA VAL A 409 -18.97 46.73 52.42
C VAL A 409 -20.29 46.03 52.71
N TRP A 410 -21.10 45.82 51.68
CA TRP A 410 -22.37 45.10 51.72
C TRP A 410 -22.16 43.68 51.20
N ILE A 411 -22.66 42.69 51.92
CA ILE A 411 -22.39 41.28 51.69
C ILE A 411 -23.70 40.51 51.79
N GLY A 412 -24.07 39.82 50.70
CA GLY A 412 -25.24 38.94 50.65
C GLY A 412 -24.88 37.52 51.07
N SER A 413 -25.69 36.93 51.93
CA SER A 413 -25.61 35.54 52.42
C SER A 413 -27.01 34.90 52.34
N LEU A 414 -27.14 33.64 52.73
CA LEU A 414 -28.43 32.96 52.81
C LEU A 414 -29.30 33.63 53.88
N ASP A 415 -30.46 34.14 53.47
CA ASP A 415 -31.47 34.80 54.29
C ASP A 415 -30.96 36.00 55.11
N THR A 416 -29.76 36.50 54.81
CA THR A 416 -29.06 37.51 55.61
C THR A 416 -28.32 38.49 54.71
N LEU A 417 -28.44 39.77 55.06
CA LEU A 417 -27.61 40.85 54.50
C LEU A 417 -26.70 41.39 55.59
N VAL A 418 -25.41 41.54 55.29
CA VAL A 418 -24.41 42.07 56.21
C VAL A 418 -23.82 43.36 55.64
N ARG A 419 -23.71 44.41 56.47
CA ARG A 419 -22.92 45.60 56.18
C ARG A 419 -21.76 45.70 57.17
N TYR A 420 -20.55 45.84 56.65
CA TYR A 420 -19.31 45.97 57.40
C TYR A 420 -18.65 47.33 57.09
N ASP A 421 -18.24 48.08 58.11
CA ASP A 421 -17.44 49.30 57.93
C ASP A 421 -15.97 48.99 58.23
N PRO A 422 -15.07 49.07 57.24
CA PRO A 422 -13.65 48.75 57.44
C PRO A 422 -12.91 49.79 58.30
N ARG A 423 -13.48 50.98 58.55
CA ARG A 423 -12.80 52.06 59.28
C ARG A 423 -12.79 51.83 60.79
N ASP A 424 -13.90 51.32 61.34
CA ASP A 424 -14.09 51.08 62.77
C ASP A 424 -14.43 49.61 63.09
N GLY A 425 -14.62 48.78 62.07
CA GLY A 425 -14.97 47.38 62.20
C GLY A 425 -16.45 47.12 62.52
N ALA A 426 -17.31 48.14 62.45
CA ALA A 426 -18.73 48.00 62.77
C ALA A 426 -19.44 47.03 61.81
N VAL A 427 -20.25 46.13 62.36
CA VAL A 427 -21.04 45.17 61.58
C VAL A 427 -22.52 45.33 61.89
N ARG A 428 -23.34 45.50 60.85
CA ARG A 428 -24.81 45.44 60.91
C ARG A 428 -25.31 44.25 60.11
N ARG A 429 -26.28 43.52 60.66
CA ARG A 429 -26.89 42.35 60.01
C ARG A 429 -28.39 42.53 59.98
N TRP A 430 -29.00 42.20 58.85
CA TRP A 430 -30.43 42.06 58.68
C TRP A 430 -30.73 40.62 58.33
N ARG A 431 -31.72 40.03 58.98
CA ARG A 431 -32.22 38.67 58.71
C ARG A 431 -33.58 38.73 58.05
N HIS A 432 -33.97 37.66 57.37
CA HIS A 432 -35.27 37.57 56.70
C HIS A 432 -36.47 37.62 57.66
N ASP A 433 -36.26 37.27 58.94
CA ASP A 433 -37.26 37.23 59.99
C ASP A 433 -37.30 38.50 60.86
N ASP A 434 -36.45 39.49 60.55
CA ASP A 434 -36.48 40.78 61.25
C ASP A 434 -37.80 41.51 61.00
N ALA A 435 -38.37 42.12 62.05
CA ALA A 435 -39.65 42.81 61.95
C ALA A 435 -39.59 44.10 61.10
N VAL A 436 -38.40 44.69 60.95
CA VAL A 436 -38.18 45.96 60.23
C VAL A 436 -36.97 45.80 59.33
N ASP A 437 -37.09 46.24 58.08
CA ASP A 437 -36.03 46.18 57.07
C ASP A 437 -35.44 44.77 56.85
N ALA A 438 -36.31 43.74 56.93
CA ALA A 438 -35.96 42.34 56.76
C ALA A 438 -35.13 42.08 55.50
N ALA A 439 -34.10 41.25 55.62
CA ALA A 439 -33.38 40.73 54.45
C ALA A 439 -34.31 39.91 53.55
N MET A 440 -33.87 39.67 52.32
CA MET A 440 -34.64 38.83 51.40
C MET A 440 -34.52 37.36 51.79
N VAL A 441 -35.56 36.59 51.50
CA VAL A 441 -35.53 35.12 51.57
C VAL A 441 -34.67 34.58 50.43
N GLY A 442 -33.87 33.55 50.72
CA GLY A 442 -32.95 32.91 49.79
C GLY A 442 -31.55 33.50 49.85
N ASP A 443 -30.69 33.07 48.92
CA ASP A 443 -29.34 33.60 48.80
C ASP A 443 -29.38 35.04 48.29
N GLY A 444 -28.66 35.96 48.94
CA GLY A 444 -28.36 37.29 48.39
C GLY A 444 -27.42 37.16 47.19
N ASP A 445 -27.89 36.61 46.08
CA ASP A 445 -27.14 36.22 44.89
C ASP A 445 -26.33 37.35 44.26
N ILE A 446 -26.89 38.56 44.24
CA ILE A 446 -26.25 39.73 43.67
C ILE A 446 -26.55 40.94 44.54
N VAL A 447 -25.50 41.64 44.97
CA VAL A 447 -25.57 42.96 45.60
C VAL A 447 -24.86 43.95 44.68
N ARG A 448 -25.52 45.05 44.33
CA ARG A 448 -24.96 46.14 43.54
C ARG A 448 -25.38 47.49 44.08
N LEU A 449 -24.51 48.47 43.93
CA LEU A 449 -24.87 49.86 44.13
C LEU A 449 -25.11 50.53 42.80
N CYS A 450 -26.28 51.15 42.68
CA CYS A 450 -26.71 51.82 41.47
C CYS A 450 -27.67 52.97 41.79
N ASP A 451 -27.52 54.11 41.12
CA ASP A 451 -28.31 55.32 41.36
C ASP A 451 -28.30 55.74 42.85
N GLY A 452 -27.17 55.55 43.55
CA GLY A 452 -27.03 55.82 44.98
C GLY A 452 -27.76 54.86 45.94
N HIS A 453 -28.37 53.79 45.44
CA HIS A 453 -29.10 52.81 46.24
C HIS A 453 -28.42 51.44 46.23
N VAL A 454 -28.65 50.64 47.27
CA VAL A 454 -28.20 49.24 47.34
C VAL A 454 -29.30 48.35 46.79
N TRP A 455 -29.02 47.68 45.69
CA TRP A 455 -29.91 46.72 45.04
C TRP A 455 -29.44 45.30 45.33
N ILE A 456 -30.40 44.47 45.73
CA ILE A 456 -30.16 43.09 46.14
C ILE A 456 -31.11 42.24 45.32
N TYR A 457 -30.59 41.16 44.76
CA TYR A 457 -31.36 40.14 44.08
C TYR A 457 -31.18 38.80 44.79
N SER A 458 -32.27 38.05 44.87
CA SER A 458 -32.32 36.65 45.29
C SER A 458 -33.26 35.90 44.37
N GLU A 459 -32.90 34.69 43.97
CA GLU A 459 -33.74 33.86 43.11
C GLU A 459 -35.14 33.60 43.73
N ASP A 460 -35.20 33.35 45.04
CA ASP A 460 -36.47 33.10 45.74
C ASP A 460 -37.18 34.39 46.16
N GLY A 461 -36.41 35.42 46.52
CA GLY A 461 -36.92 36.68 47.09
C GLY A 461 -37.19 37.81 46.10
N GLY A 462 -36.77 37.71 44.83
CA GLY A 462 -36.96 38.75 43.81
C GLY A 462 -35.89 39.86 43.87
N ILE A 463 -36.29 41.13 43.91
CA ILE A 463 -35.38 42.28 44.05
C ILE A 463 -35.79 43.17 45.22
N GLN A 464 -34.82 43.61 46.01
CA GLN A 464 -34.98 44.60 47.07
C GLN A 464 -34.04 45.79 46.84
N ARG A 465 -34.55 47.01 47.06
CA ARG A 465 -33.76 48.25 47.05
C ARG A 465 -33.70 48.83 48.44
N ARG A 466 -32.52 49.24 48.87
CA ARG A 466 -32.26 49.89 50.15
C ARG A 466 -31.54 51.23 50.00
N ASP A 467 -31.74 52.11 50.97
CA ASP A 467 -30.89 53.28 51.15
C ASP A 467 -29.53 52.90 51.77
N ALA A 468 -28.68 53.91 51.98
CA ALA A 468 -27.33 53.73 52.49
C ALA A 468 -27.31 53.32 53.98
N GLU A 469 -28.39 53.58 54.72
CA GLU A 469 -28.57 53.24 56.13
C GLU A 469 -29.06 51.81 56.30
N GLY A 470 -29.66 51.26 55.23
CA GLY A 470 -30.16 49.91 55.08
C GLY A 470 -31.67 49.79 55.19
N HIS A 471 -32.42 50.90 55.12
CA HIS A 471 -33.87 50.87 55.10
C HIS A 471 -34.39 50.39 53.75
N VAL A 472 -35.41 49.52 53.77
CA VAL A 472 -36.02 48.98 52.55
C VAL A 472 -36.93 50.02 51.92
N THR A 473 -36.61 50.41 50.69
CA THR A 473 -37.36 51.43 49.92
C THR A 473 -38.21 50.83 48.80
N LEU A 474 -37.91 49.60 48.38
CA LEU A 474 -38.64 48.85 47.36
C LEU A 474 -38.40 47.36 47.57
N HIS A 475 -39.43 46.55 47.39
CA HIS A 475 -39.32 45.10 47.31
C HIS A 475 -40.28 44.58 46.24
N LEU A 476 -39.76 43.81 45.28
CA LEU A 476 -40.48 43.27 44.16
C LEU A 476 -40.29 41.75 44.13
N ALA A 477 -41.37 40.99 44.25
CA ALA A 477 -41.31 39.54 44.10
C ALA A 477 -41.11 39.16 42.62
N PRO A 478 -40.58 37.95 42.31
CA PRO A 478 -40.44 37.48 40.93
C PRO A 478 -41.74 37.60 40.13
N GLY A 479 -41.67 38.14 38.91
CA GLY A 479 -42.84 38.39 38.05
C GLY A 479 -43.57 39.71 38.28
N GLN A 480 -43.27 40.46 39.35
CA GLN A 480 -43.91 41.75 39.61
C GLN A 480 -43.20 42.91 38.90
N HIS A 481 -43.97 43.91 38.47
CA HIS A 481 -43.43 45.16 37.92
C HIS A 481 -42.36 44.94 36.82
N GLY A 482 -42.60 43.97 35.94
CA GLY A 482 -41.71 43.64 34.82
C GLY A 482 -40.44 42.88 35.20
N LEU A 483 -40.25 42.51 36.47
CA LEU A 483 -39.18 41.60 36.90
C LEU A 483 -39.45 40.21 36.29
N PRO A 484 -38.49 39.59 35.56
CA PRO A 484 -38.70 38.27 34.96
C PRO A 484 -38.99 37.18 36.00
N GLN A 485 -39.72 36.14 35.59
CA GLN A 485 -39.82 34.89 36.36
C GLN A 485 -38.62 33.99 36.03
N GLY A 486 -37.79 33.66 37.02
CA GLY A 486 -36.62 32.79 36.90
C GLY A 486 -35.28 33.50 37.18
N ALA A 487 -34.20 32.71 37.22
CA ALA A 487 -32.87 33.17 37.62
C ALA A 487 -32.31 34.27 36.70
N LEU A 488 -32.01 35.43 37.29
CA LEU A 488 -31.20 36.45 36.64
C LEU A 488 -29.79 35.94 36.40
N GLN A 489 -29.26 36.26 35.22
CA GLN A 489 -27.88 35.92 34.90
C GLN A 489 -26.93 36.95 35.52
N ASP A 490 -27.25 38.23 35.40
CA ASP A 490 -26.46 39.33 35.96
C ASP A 490 -27.32 40.57 36.23
N MET A 491 -26.85 41.42 37.15
CA MET A 491 -27.43 42.71 37.52
C MET A 491 -26.29 43.72 37.67
N GLN A 492 -26.33 44.81 36.90
CA GLN A 492 -25.30 45.86 36.90
C GLN A 492 -25.89 47.24 36.60
N CYS A 493 -25.11 48.30 36.81
CA CYS A 493 -25.46 49.62 36.32
C CYS A 493 -25.24 49.72 34.83
N GLY A 494 -26.31 49.97 34.09
CA GLY A 494 -26.25 50.34 32.68
C GLY A 494 -25.90 51.83 32.49
N PRO A 495 -25.90 52.29 31.22
CA PRO A 495 -25.73 53.70 30.89
C PRO A 495 -26.69 54.63 31.67
N GLY A 496 -26.15 55.75 32.16
CA GLY A 496 -26.91 56.73 32.95
C GLY A 496 -27.21 56.29 34.38
N GLU A 497 -26.40 55.39 34.95
CA GLU A 497 -26.51 54.85 36.32
C GLU A 497 -27.84 54.16 36.63
N ARG A 498 -28.54 53.68 35.60
CA ARG A 498 -29.79 52.92 35.78
C ARG A 498 -29.50 51.45 36.00
N LEU A 499 -30.27 50.82 36.88
CA LEU A 499 -30.16 49.38 37.10
C LEU A 499 -30.63 48.59 35.87
N TRP A 500 -29.77 47.73 35.35
CA TRP A 500 -30.04 46.84 34.23
C TRP A 500 -29.89 45.38 34.67
N LEU A 501 -30.73 44.51 34.09
CA LEU A 501 -30.79 43.08 34.35
C LEU A 501 -30.52 42.33 33.04
N SER A 502 -29.81 41.20 33.14
CA SER A 502 -29.71 40.21 32.07
C SER A 502 -30.33 38.89 32.50
N GLY A 503 -31.06 38.26 31.57
CA GLY A 503 -31.80 37.03 31.84
C GLY A 503 -32.27 36.32 30.58
N ALA A 504 -33.22 35.39 30.76
CA ALA A 504 -33.77 34.57 29.69
C ALA A 504 -34.44 35.39 28.56
N THR A 505 -34.93 36.59 28.86
CA THR A 505 -35.59 37.50 27.90
C THR A 505 -34.65 38.56 27.31
N GLY A 506 -33.34 38.49 27.58
CA GLY A 506 -32.37 39.47 27.14
C GLY A 506 -32.08 40.54 28.20
N LEU A 507 -32.00 41.80 27.78
CA LEU A 507 -31.70 42.94 28.66
C LEU A 507 -32.96 43.69 29.06
N SER A 508 -33.11 43.99 30.35
CA SER A 508 -34.18 44.84 30.89
C SER A 508 -33.61 45.95 31.77
N ALA A 509 -34.19 47.14 31.75
CA ALA A 509 -33.75 48.28 32.53
C ALA A 509 -34.87 48.78 33.45
N TRP A 510 -34.48 49.24 34.64
CA TRP A 510 -35.39 49.91 35.56
C TRP A 510 -35.85 51.26 34.98
N GLN A 511 -37.16 51.48 34.96
CA GLN A 511 -37.77 52.74 34.54
C GLN A 511 -38.35 53.45 35.77
N PRO A 512 -37.68 54.49 36.32
CA PRO A 512 -38.11 55.15 37.56
C PRO A 512 -39.52 55.73 37.48
N GLN A 513 -39.93 56.25 36.32
CA GLN A 513 -41.26 56.83 36.12
C GLN A 513 -42.38 55.80 36.10
N ALA A 514 -42.09 54.59 35.60
CA ALA A 514 -43.07 53.50 35.53
C ALA A 514 -43.05 52.62 36.80
N GLY A 515 -41.99 52.71 37.62
CA GLY A 515 -41.78 51.83 38.76
C GLY A 515 -41.70 50.36 38.35
N ALA A 516 -41.12 50.08 37.17
CA ALA A 516 -41.07 48.74 36.59
C ALA A 516 -39.81 48.53 35.75
N PHE A 517 -39.41 47.27 35.56
CA PHE A 517 -38.44 46.86 34.56
C PHE A 517 -39.10 46.72 33.19
N ALA A 518 -38.42 47.19 32.15
CA ALA A 518 -38.87 47.02 30.77
C ALA A 518 -37.70 46.59 29.88
N PRO A 519 -37.95 45.87 28.78
CA PRO A 519 -36.90 45.50 27.82
C PRO A 519 -36.13 46.74 27.32
N VAL A 520 -34.80 46.62 27.22
CA VAL A 520 -33.97 47.69 26.67
C VAL A 520 -34.22 47.80 25.17
N ALA A 521 -34.67 48.96 24.72
CA ALA A 521 -34.94 49.22 23.31
C ALA A 521 -33.67 49.00 22.46
N GLY A 522 -33.81 48.28 21.35
CA GLY A 522 -32.69 47.92 20.45
C GLY A 522 -31.72 46.87 21.00
N GLY A 523 -31.92 46.40 22.24
CA GLY A 523 -31.15 45.31 22.84
C GLY A 523 -31.59 43.91 22.36
N PRO A 524 -30.77 42.88 22.63
CA PRO A 524 -31.07 41.52 22.22
C PRO A 524 -32.31 40.97 22.93
N GLN A 525 -33.17 40.29 22.17
CA GLN A 525 -34.40 39.63 22.64
C GLN A 525 -34.21 38.12 22.85
N VAL A 526 -32.97 37.71 23.13
CA VAL A 526 -32.54 36.33 23.36
C VAL A 526 -31.82 36.27 24.71
N PRO A 527 -31.68 35.09 25.35
CA PRO A 527 -31.00 34.98 26.62
C PRO A 527 -29.63 35.67 26.63
N ALA A 528 -29.48 36.64 27.53
CA ALA A 528 -28.23 37.35 27.77
C ALA A 528 -27.61 36.85 29.08
N HIS A 529 -26.34 36.46 29.04
CA HIS A 529 -25.65 35.81 30.16
C HIS A 529 -24.81 36.77 31.01
N ALA A 530 -24.31 37.84 30.39
CA ALA A 530 -23.62 38.92 31.06
C ALA A 530 -23.64 40.15 30.15
N PHE A 531 -23.47 41.33 30.72
CA PHE A 531 -23.22 42.55 29.97
C PHE A 531 -22.27 43.44 30.76
N ASP A 532 -21.58 44.34 30.07
CA ASP A 532 -20.73 45.35 30.69
C ASP A 532 -20.72 46.62 29.83
N VAL A 533 -20.53 47.77 30.47
CA VAL A 533 -20.57 49.09 29.84
C VAL A 533 -19.15 49.65 29.80
N GLY A 534 -18.59 49.76 28.59
CA GLY A 534 -17.32 50.41 28.36
C GLY A 534 -17.38 51.93 28.61
N GLY A 535 -16.24 52.51 28.99
CA GLY A 535 -16.13 53.95 29.31
C GLY A 535 -16.44 54.91 28.15
N ASP A 536 -16.55 54.41 26.91
CA ASP A 536 -16.91 55.17 25.71
C ASP A 536 -18.41 55.07 25.35
N GLY A 537 -19.23 54.54 26.27
CA GLY A 537 -20.68 54.34 26.06
C GLY A 537 -21.02 53.12 25.20
N THR A 538 -20.03 52.26 24.93
CA THR A 538 -20.24 50.95 24.32
C THR A 538 -20.82 49.98 25.34
N VAL A 539 -21.81 49.19 24.95
CA VAL A 539 -22.36 48.10 25.76
C VAL A 539 -22.02 46.78 25.11
N TRP A 540 -21.30 45.92 25.82
CA TRP A 540 -21.04 44.56 25.39
C TRP A 540 -22.03 43.61 26.03
N VAL A 541 -22.53 42.66 25.25
CA VAL A 541 -23.50 41.67 25.70
C VAL A 541 -23.00 40.28 25.32
N ALA A 542 -22.86 39.42 26.32
CA ALA A 542 -22.52 38.01 26.14
C ALA A 542 -23.79 37.18 25.92
N LEU A 543 -23.87 36.56 24.75
CA LEU A 543 -24.93 35.64 24.36
C LEU A 543 -24.36 34.22 24.24
N LEU A 544 -25.20 33.22 23.99
CA LEU A 544 -24.73 31.86 23.75
C LEU A 544 -23.87 31.81 22.48
N GLY A 545 -22.59 31.48 22.65
CA GLY A 545 -21.65 31.28 21.54
C GLY A 545 -21.19 32.54 20.82
N ARG A 546 -21.49 33.73 21.33
CA ARG A 546 -21.04 35.01 20.74
C ARG A 546 -21.05 36.17 21.74
N LEU A 547 -20.21 37.17 21.48
CA LEU A 547 -20.31 38.50 22.08
C LEU A 547 -20.79 39.49 21.02
N GLU A 548 -21.73 40.34 21.41
CA GLU A 548 -22.24 41.44 20.60
C GLU A 548 -21.91 42.77 21.26
N ARG A 549 -21.62 43.76 20.42
CA ARG A 549 -21.27 45.10 20.84
C ARG A 549 -22.30 46.10 20.31
N TYR A 550 -22.73 46.99 21.19
CA TYR A 550 -23.75 47.98 20.93
C TYR A 550 -23.25 49.37 21.33
N ARG A 551 -23.74 50.41 20.67
CA ARG A 551 -23.58 51.81 21.10
C ARG A 551 -24.86 52.28 21.79
N TRP A 552 -24.73 52.87 22.96
CA TRP A 552 -25.86 53.56 23.59
C TRP A 552 -26.02 54.97 23.01
N ASP A 553 -27.20 55.30 22.47
CA ASP A 553 -27.47 56.63 21.86
C ASP A 553 -28.21 57.61 22.80
N GLY A 554 -28.42 57.23 24.06
CA GLY A 554 -29.16 58.00 25.06
C GLY A 554 -30.57 57.46 25.33
N GLY A 555 -31.12 56.61 24.45
CA GLY A 555 -32.44 55.99 24.64
C GLY A 555 -32.53 54.53 24.23
N GLN A 556 -31.72 54.08 23.28
CA GLN A 556 -31.71 52.71 22.77
C GLN A 556 -30.29 52.22 22.49
N LEU A 557 -30.15 50.90 22.39
CA LEU A 557 -28.93 50.25 21.92
C LEU A 557 -28.95 50.17 20.39
N ARG A 558 -27.85 50.59 19.75
CA ARG A 558 -27.59 50.38 18.33
C ARG A 558 -26.52 49.31 18.16
N TRP A 559 -26.85 48.23 17.48
CA TRP A 559 -25.89 47.17 17.20
C TRP A 559 -24.72 47.71 16.34
N GLU A 560 -23.48 47.44 16.75
CA GLU A 560 -22.27 47.82 16.01
C GLU A 560 -21.66 46.61 15.28
N ASP A 561 -21.32 45.56 16.03
CA ASP A 561 -20.78 44.31 15.51
C ASP A 561 -20.95 43.13 16.47
N GLY A 562 -20.55 41.94 16.01
CA GLY A 562 -20.54 40.72 16.81
C GLY A 562 -19.41 39.77 16.42
N ILE A 563 -18.97 38.99 17.40
CA ILE A 563 -17.92 37.97 17.31
C ILE A 563 -18.49 36.67 17.83
N GLY A 564 -18.62 35.67 16.95
CA GLY A 564 -19.21 34.38 17.24
C GLY A 564 -18.31 33.21 16.86
N VAL A 565 -18.91 32.04 16.72
CA VAL A 565 -18.21 30.77 16.47
C VAL A 565 -17.34 30.80 15.21
N GLU A 566 -17.78 31.51 14.18
CA GLU A 566 -17.03 31.69 12.93
C GLU A 566 -15.67 32.39 13.12
N GLN A 567 -15.52 33.18 14.20
CA GLN A 567 -14.27 33.85 14.57
C GLN A 567 -13.50 33.13 15.68
N GLY A 568 -13.92 31.90 16.04
CA GLY A 568 -13.28 31.09 17.08
C GLY A 568 -13.88 31.26 18.48
N PHE A 569 -15.01 31.95 18.63
CA PHE A 569 -15.69 32.02 19.93
C PHE A 569 -16.31 30.66 20.29
N PRO A 570 -16.06 30.08 21.47
CA PRO A 570 -16.61 28.77 21.83
C PRO A 570 -18.13 28.83 22.02
N MET A 571 -18.84 27.77 21.61
CA MET A 571 -20.28 27.62 21.86
C MET A 571 -20.56 27.39 23.35
N LEU A 572 -20.57 28.45 24.14
CA LEU A 572 -20.82 28.45 25.58
C LEU A 572 -21.44 29.78 26.03
N ALA A 573 -21.99 29.78 27.26
CA ALA A 573 -22.45 30.97 27.95
C ALA A 573 -21.29 31.57 28.75
N ALA A 574 -20.86 32.78 28.40
CA ALA A 574 -19.87 33.52 29.19
C ALA A 574 -20.60 34.29 30.30
N GLY A 575 -20.23 34.04 31.56
CA GLY A 575 -21.00 34.47 32.73
C GLY A 575 -20.43 35.66 33.50
N GLY A 576 -19.18 36.05 33.22
CA GLY A 576 -18.60 37.30 33.72
C GLY A 576 -17.99 38.05 32.54
N LEU A 577 -18.09 39.37 32.53
CA LEU A 577 -17.65 40.21 31.43
C LEU A 577 -17.06 41.51 32.00
N VAL A 578 -15.86 41.86 31.52
CA VAL A 578 -15.16 43.11 31.86
C VAL A 578 -14.57 43.69 30.58
N ILE A 579 -14.73 45.00 30.37
CA ILE A 579 -14.11 45.73 29.27
C ILE A 579 -12.88 46.50 29.74
N ASP A 580 -11.71 46.20 29.19
CA ASP A 580 -10.47 46.91 29.55
C ASP A 580 -10.44 48.34 28.98
N GLY A 581 -9.48 49.15 29.44
CA GLY A 581 -9.34 50.55 28.99
C GLY A 581 -9.01 50.73 27.50
N ARG A 582 -8.74 49.66 26.75
CA ARG A 582 -8.53 49.67 25.28
C ARG A 582 -9.76 49.16 24.51
N GLY A 583 -10.84 48.81 25.21
CA GLY A 583 -12.06 48.25 24.63
C GLY A 583 -11.97 46.76 24.30
N ILE A 584 -10.99 46.03 24.85
CA ILE A 584 -10.91 44.56 24.72
C ILE A 584 -11.84 43.94 25.76
N ALA A 585 -12.68 43.00 25.30
CA ALA A 585 -13.59 42.30 26.18
C ALA A 585 -12.93 41.05 26.76
N TRP A 586 -13.03 40.90 28.08
CA TRP A 586 -12.60 39.74 28.84
C TRP A 586 -13.80 39.04 29.43
N ALA A 587 -13.98 37.77 29.09
CA ALA A 587 -15.16 37.01 29.48
C ALA A 587 -14.78 35.71 30.20
N SER A 588 -15.38 35.43 31.35
CA SER A 588 -15.17 34.19 32.08
C SER A 588 -16.12 33.10 31.59
N SER A 589 -15.63 31.86 31.57
CA SER A 589 -16.40 30.71 31.11
C SER A 589 -16.04 29.43 31.87
N ALA A 590 -16.83 28.38 31.65
CA ALA A 590 -16.51 27.03 32.12
C ALA A 590 -15.29 26.40 31.43
N ARG A 591 -14.74 27.01 30.36
CA ARG A 591 -13.57 26.51 29.62
C ARG A 591 -12.32 27.39 29.78
N GLY A 592 -12.39 28.43 30.60
CA GLY A 592 -11.29 29.35 30.85
C GLY A 592 -11.68 30.80 30.63
N LEU A 593 -10.67 31.64 30.44
CA LEU A 593 -10.81 33.07 30.23
C LEU A 593 -10.76 33.39 28.73
N ILE A 594 -11.74 34.10 28.23
CA ILE A 594 -11.85 34.45 26.81
C ILE A 594 -11.47 35.92 26.64
N ARG A 595 -10.51 36.19 25.77
CA ARG A 595 -10.13 37.53 25.33
C ARG A 595 -10.66 37.76 23.92
N VAL A 596 -11.41 38.85 23.74
CA VAL A 596 -11.98 39.24 22.46
C VAL A 596 -11.46 40.62 22.07
N ASP A 597 -10.67 40.65 20.99
CA ASP A 597 -10.12 41.88 20.41
C ASP A 597 -11.06 42.34 19.27
N PRO A 598 -11.86 43.41 19.47
CA PRO A 598 -12.81 43.86 18.46
C PRO A 598 -12.12 44.37 17.19
N GLN A 599 -10.96 45.02 17.32
CA GLN A 599 -10.26 45.64 16.19
C GLN A 599 -9.65 44.56 15.28
N ARG A 600 -9.05 43.53 15.88
CA ARG A 600 -8.48 42.39 15.14
C ARG A 600 -9.51 41.32 14.79
N ARG A 601 -10.74 41.43 15.31
CA ARG A 601 -11.79 40.39 15.29
C ARG A 601 -11.24 39.02 15.71
N SER A 602 -10.38 39.00 16.73
CA SER A 602 -9.71 37.78 17.20
C SER A 602 -10.22 37.35 18.56
N VAL A 603 -10.39 36.04 18.72
CA VAL A 603 -10.75 35.40 19.98
C VAL A 603 -9.60 34.53 20.45
N ARG A 604 -9.24 34.64 21.72
CA ARG A 604 -8.29 33.74 22.37
C ARG A 604 -8.89 33.20 23.66
N LEU A 605 -8.93 31.89 23.78
CA LEU A 605 -9.25 31.19 25.02
C LEU A 605 -7.95 30.90 25.76
N TYR A 606 -7.86 31.29 27.03
CA TYR A 606 -6.77 30.98 27.93
C TYR A 606 -7.18 29.87 28.89
N GLY A 607 -6.33 28.87 29.04
CA GLY A 607 -6.55 27.70 29.88
C GLY A 607 -5.39 27.40 30.83
N VAL A 608 -5.39 26.18 31.40
CA VAL A 608 -4.35 25.73 32.35
C VAL A 608 -2.95 25.73 31.72
N HIS A 609 -2.87 25.45 30.42
CA HIS A 609 -1.62 25.49 29.67
C HIS A 609 -1.07 26.91 29.47
N ASP A 610 -1.91 27.94 29.65
CA ASP A 610 -1.48 29.35 29.61
C ASP A 610 -1.07 29.91 30.98
N GLY A 611 -1.06 29.08 32.03
CA GLY A 611 -0.69 29.48 33.39
C GLY A 611 -1.88 29.66 34.34
N LEU A 612 -3.11 29.36 33.91
CA LEU A 612 -4.27 29.35 34.82
C LEU A 612 -4.23 28.12 35.75
N PRO A 613 -4.71 28.24 37.00
CA PRO A 613 -4.68 27.12 37.95
C PRO A 613 -5.71 26.04 37.63
N GLY A 614 -6.82 26.43 37.01
CA GLY A 614 -7.92 25.57 36.60
C GLY A 614 -8.65 26.14 35.38
N GLN A 615 -9.52 25.35 34.75
CA GLN A 615 -10.29 25.78 33.58
C GLN A 615 -11.55 26.55 33.96
N GLU A 616 -12.17 26.26 35.10
CA GLU A 616 -13.49 26.80 35.43
C GLU A 616 -13.36 28.12 36.20
N PHE A 617 -14.00 29.16 35.66
CA PHE A 617 -14.22 30.41 36.38
C PHE A 617 -15.65 30.48 36.92
N ARG A 618 -15.80 31.16 38.06
CA ARG A 618 -17.12 31.45 38.62
C ARG A 618 -17.91 32.38 37.68
N ARG A 619 -19.20 32.10 37.53
CA ARG A 619 -20.17 33.01 36.89
C ARG A 619 -20.20 34.33 37.67
N ARG A 620 -20.21 35.48 37.01
CA ARG A 620 -20.09 36.83 37.63
C ARG A 620 -18.80 37.04 38.42
N GLY A 621 -17.80 36.20 38.20
CA GLY A 621 -16.56 36.18 38.98
C GLY A 621 -15.46 37.10 38.47
N LEU A 622 -15.71 37.94 37.46
CA LEU A 622 -14.73 38.91 36.96
C LEU A 622 -14.98 40.29 37.58
N VAL A 623 -13.91 40.94 38.02
CA VAL A 623 -13.95 42.31 38.53
C VAL A 623 -12.71 43.06 38.09
N GLN A 624 -12.87 44.32 37.67
CA GLN A 624 -11.74 45.20 37.39
C GLN A 624 -11.47 46.11 38.58
N ALA A 625 -10.23 46.11 39.06
CA ALA A 625 -9.79 47.09 40.04
C ALA A 625 -9.72 48.48 39.41
N ARG A 626 -9.81 49.54 40.23
CA ARG A 626 -9.67 50.93 39.77
C ARG A 626 -8.31 51.21 39.11
N SER A 627 -7.29 50.44 39.46
CA SER A 627 -5.94 50.48 38.89
C SER A 627 -5.83 49.78 37.52
N GLY A 628 -6.88 49.10 37.06
CA GLY A 628 -6.98 48.51 35.72
C GLY A 628 -6.77 47.00 35.65
N GLN A 629 -6.13 46.38 36.66
CA GLN A 629 -5.99 44.92 36.73
C GLN A 629 -7.37 44.24 36.89
N VAL A 630 -7.47 43.02 36.38
CA VAL A 630 -8.68 42.21 36.45
C VAL A 630 -8.44 41.01 37.36
N ALA A 631 -9.41 40.71 38.22
CA ALA A 631 -9.43 39.50 39.01
C ALA A 631 -10.57 38.57 38.57
N GLY A 632 -10.30 37.27 38.61
CA GLY A 632 -11.25 36.21 38.33
C GLY A 632 -11.26 35.15 39.44
N GLY A 633 -12.42 34.81 39.96
CA GLY A 633 -12.56 33.73 40.95
C GLY A 633 -12.58 32.35 40.29
N THR A 634 -11.74 31.45 40.79
CA THR A 634 -11.69 30.02 40.40
C THR A 634 -11.80 29.14 41.66
N PRO A 635 -12.15 27.85 41.52
CA PRO A 635 -12.12 26.91 42.64
C PRO A 635 -10.76 26.81 43.35
N ASP A 636 -9.68 27.16 42.65
CA ASP A 636 -8.29 27.08 43.12
C ASP A 636 -7.73 28.43 43.62
N GLY A 637 -8.56 29.47 43.69
CA GLY A 637 -8.19 30.77 44.24
C GLY A 637 -8.66 31.97 43.39
N VAL A 638 -7.88 33.04 43.42
CA VAL A 638 -8.11 34.26 42.63
C VAL A 638 -7.02 34.39 41.57
N VAL A 639 -7.43 34.48 40.31
CA VAL A 639 -6.55 34.78 39.18
C VAL A 639 -6.52 36.30 38.99
N LEU A 640 -5.35 36.91 39.08
CA LEU A 640 -5.12 38.31 38.76
C LEU A 640 -4.34 38.43 37.45
N PHE A 641 -4.65 39.44 36.64
CA PHE A 641 -3.86 39.78 35.48
C PHE A 641 -4.00 41.25 35.11
N ASP A 642 -2.97 41.80 34.47
CA ASP A 642 -3.05 43.08 33.79
C ASP A 642 -3.46 42.86 32.32
N PRO A 643 -4.67 43.29 31.91
CA PRO A 643 -5.11 43.19 30.52
C PRO A 643 -4.08 43.72 29.50
N ALA A 644 -3.30 44.74 29.86
CA ALA A 644 -2.29 45.33 28.98
C ALA A 644 -1.13 44.38 28.67
N GLN A 645 -0.78 43.50 29.59
CA GLN A 645 0.36 42.57 29.50
C GLN A 645 -0.03 41.19 28.95
N VAL A 646 -1.31 40.81 29.03
CA VAL A 646 -1.78 39.54 28.49
C VAL A 646 -1.99 39.62 26.98
N GLY A 647 -1.18 38.87 26.24
CA GLY A 647 -1.15 38.86 24.78
C GLY A 647 -0.67 37.54 24.19
N PRO A 648 -0.59 37.42 22.86
CA PRO A 648 -0.03 36.24 22.22
C PRO A 648 1.43 36.02 22.63
N PRO A 649 1.92 34.77 22.61
CA PRO A 649 3.29 34.44 23.00
C PRO A 649 4.31 35.21 22.15
N ALA A 650 5.35 35.72 22.81
CA ALA A 650 6.38 36.55 22.17
C ALA A 650 7.42 35.73 21.40
N ARG A 651 7.69 34.49 21.84
CA ARG A 651 8.66 33.58 21.20
C ARG A 651 7.96 32.71 20.14
N ARG A 652 8.74 32.32 19.14
CA ARG A 652 8.29 31.44 18.06
C ARG A 652 9.03 30.10 18.15
N PRO A 653 8.36 29.02 18.57
CA PRO A 653 8.98 27.72 18.70
C PRO A 653 9.34 27.15 17.30
N PRO A 654 10.42 26.38 17.17
CA PRO A 654 10.81 25.81 15.89
C PRO A 654 9.85 24.69 15.46
N LEU A 655 9.53 24.67 14.16
CA LEU A 655 8.83 23.58 13.50
C LEU A 655 9.85 22.66 12.83
N VAL A 656 9.93 21.41 13.30
CA VAL A 656 10.83 20.40 12.77
C VAL A 656 10.06 19.32 12.03
N ILE A 657 10.63 18.86 10.93
CA ILE A 657 10.18 17.65 10.25
C ILE A 657 10.83 16.49 10.99
N GLU A 658 10.03 15.73 11.73
CA GLU A 658 10.51 14.62 12.53
C GLU A 658 10.86 13.43 11.64
N ARG A 659 9.93 13.06 10.75
CA ARG A 659 10.06 11.88 9.92
C ARG A 659 9.38 12.05 8.57
N ILE A 660 10.03 11.61 7.51
CA ILE A 660 9.45 11.37 6.20
C ILE A 660 9.74 9.92 5.84
N SER A 661 8.69 9.12 5.62
CA SER A 661 8.84 7.69 5.36
C SER A 661 7.88 7.21 4.28
N VAL A 662 8.20 6.11 3.62
CA VAL A 662 7.37 5.47 2.60
C VAL A 662 7.27 3.97 2.88
N HIS A 663 6.15 3.36 2.52
CA HIS A 663 6.05 1.90 2.46
C HIS A 663 6.57 1.39 1.12
N ARG A 664 7.49 0.43 1.17
CA ARG A 664 8.00 -0.30 0.01
C ARG A 664 7.84 -1.79 0.26
N GLY A 665 6.83 -2.38 -0.36
CA GLY A 665 6.32 -3.69 0.06
C GLY A 665 5.77 -3.59 1.49
N ASP A 666 6.14 -4.53 2.35
CA ASP A 666 5.68 -4.57 3.75
C ASP A 666 6.61 -3.82 4.73
N GLN A 667 7.64 -3.13 4.23
CA GLN A 667 8.62 -2.42 5.05
C GLN A 667 8.49 -0.90 4.94
N LEU A 668 8.60 -0.22 6.07
CA LEU A 668 8.68 1.23 6.17
C LEU A 668 10.13 1.69 5.96
N TYR A 669 10.36 2.56 4.99
CA TYR A 669 11.66 3.18 4.71
C TYR A 669 11.62 4.65 5.08
N ASP A 670 12.51 5.08 5.97
CA ASP A 670 12.67 6.47 6.38
C ASP A 670 13.66 7.20 5.47
N LEU A 671 13.23 8.35 4.95
CA LEU A 671 13.89 9.19 3.97
C LEU A 671 14.32 10.57 4.53
N SER A 672 14.11 10.85 5.82
CA SER A 672 14.19 12.18 6.45
C SER A 672 15.50 12.96 6.28
N GLU A 673 16.60 12.29 5.95
CA GLU A 673 17.94 12.91 5.83
C GLU A 673 18.42 13.07 4.37
N GLN A 674 17.56 12.82 3.38
CA GLN A 674 17.93 12.98 1.98
C GLN A 674 17.64 14.42 1.48
N PRO A 675 18.61 15.09 0.83
CA PRO A 675 18.42 16.46 0.32
C PRO A 675 17.40 16.55 -0.83
N LEU A 676 17.15 15.43 -1.53
CA LEU A 676 16.13 15.28 -2.55
C LEU A 676 15.44 13.94 -2.33
N LEU A 677 14.15 13.96 -2.01
CA LEU A 677 13.40 12.75 -1.73
C LEU A 677 12.97 12.07 -3.02
N ARG A 678 13.65 10.99 -3.37
CA ARG A 678 13.29 10.16 -4.53
C ARG A 678 12.38 9.02 -4.12
N ILE A 679 11.12 9.11 -4.49
CA ILE A 679 10.12 8.06 -4.30
C ILE A 679 10.17 7.14 -5.52
N LYS A 680 10.34 5.84 -5.28
CA LYS A 680 10.39 4.84 -6.37
C LYS A 680 8.98 4.51 -6.84
N ASP A 681 8.89 3.99 -8.06
CA ASP A 681 7.66 3.36 -8.51
C ASP A 681 7.30 2.18 -7.59
N GLY A 682 6.02 2.12 -7.18
CA GLY A 682 5.51 1.13 -6.24
C GLY A 682 5.63 1.51 -4.76
N ASP A 683 6.41 2.53 -4.40
CA ASP A 683 6.37 3.09 -3.04
C ASP A 683 4.97 3.70 -2.79
N ARG A 684 4.43 3.48 -1.59
CA ARG A 684 3.10 3.94 -1.17
C ARG A 684 3.18 4.64 0.18
N ASP A 685 2.09 5.32 0.53
CA ASP A 685 1.87 5.88 1.86
C ASP A 685 3.06 6.73 2.33
N LEU A 686 3.38 7.78 1.55
CA LEU A 686 4.36 8.78 1.97
C LEU A 686 3.84 9.44 3.24
N HIS A 687 4.43 9.06 4.36
CA HIS A 687 4.07 9.50 5.69
C HIS A 687 5.05 10.58 6.17
N VAL A 688 4.51 11.77 6.40
CA VAL A 688 5.22 12.95 6.88
C VAL A 688 4.76 13.27 8.29
N VAL A 689 5.72 13.40 9.20
CA VAL A 689 5.51 13.73 10.61
C VAL A 689 6.26 15.02 10.90
N ALA A 690 5.54 16.04 11.34
CA ALA A 690 6.08 17.32 11.77
C ALA A 690 5.75 17.57 13.24
N ARG A 691 6.66 18.24 13.95
CA ARG A 691 6.54 18.57 15.36
C ARG A 691 6.89 20.03 15.57
N LEU A 692 5.98 20.75 16.23
CA LEU A 692 6.21 22.12 16.69
C LEU A 692 6.71 21.98 18.12
N LEU A 693 7.94 22.39 18.39
CA LEU A 693 8.59 22.22 19.70
C LEU A 693 8.14 23.30 20.68
N ALA A 694 6.82 23.38 20.85
CA ALA A 694 6.12 24.20 21.82
C ALA A 694 5.48 23.25 22.83
N PHE A 695 6.05 23.19 24.03
CA PHE A 695 5.72 22.14 24.99
C PHE A 695 4.58 22.52 25.95
N ALA A 696 4.17 23.79 26.00
CA ALA A 696 3.14 24.30 26.90
C ALA A 696 1.75 23.68 26.64
N ASP A 697 1.29 23.74 25.39
CA ASP A 697 0.00 23.20 24.93
C ASP A 697 0.16 22.43 23.61
N SER A 698 0.94 21.37 23.64
CA SER A 698 1.22 20.57 22.44
C SER A 698 -0.01 19.89 21.85
N THR A 699 -1.03 19.64 22.68
CA THR A 699 -2.29 18.99 22.28
C THR A 699 -3.20 19.86 21.42
N ASN A 700 -3.07 21.19 21.53
CA ASN A 700 -3.85 22.15 20.73
C ASN A 700 -3.02 22.84 19.64
N ASN A 701 -1.74 22.45 19.47
CA ASN A 701 -0.96 22.87 18.31
C ASN A 701 -1.69 22.48 17.01
N GLN A 702 -1.67 23.37 16.03
CA GLN A 702 -2.29 23.12 14.74
C GLN A 702 -1.23 22.95 13.67
N TYR A 703 -1.43 22.00 12.77
CA TYR A 703 -0.55 21.76 11.63
C TYR A 703 -1.34 21.83 10.34
N ARG A 704 -0.70 22.36 9.30
CA ARG A 704 -1.22 22.32 7.93
C ARG A 704 -0.12 22.02 6.94
N PHE A 705 -0.50 21.34 5.88
CA PHE A 705 0.41 20.84 4.87
C PHE A 705 -0.12 21.23 3.49
N ARG A 706 0.77 21.45 2.54
CA ARG A 706 0.41 21.64 1.14
C ARG A 706 1.44 20.97 0.25
N LEU A 707 1.00 20.06 -0.61
CA LEU A 707 1.84 19.43 -1.62
C LEU A 707 1.49 20.02 -3.01
N SER A 708 2.40 20.83 -3.57
CA SER A 708 2.16 21.49 -4.85
C SER A 708 1.98 20.48 -5.99
N GLY A 709 0.91 20.63 -6.78
CA GLY A 709 0.55 19.68 -7.85
C GLY A 709 -0.33 18.51 -7.40
N TYR A 710 -0.58 18.36 -6.09
CA TYR A 710 -1.51 17.37 -5.52
C TYR A 710 -2.66 18.04 -4.76
N ASP A 711 -2.34 18.99 -3.88
CA ASP A 711 -3.34 19.73 -3.10
C ASP A 711 -3.75 21.04 -3.80
N PRO A 712 -5.06 21.35 -3.88
CA PRO A 712 -5.51 22.65 -4.38
C PRO A 712 -5.15 23.79 -3.41
N ASP A 713 -5.25 23.55 -2.10
CA ASP A 713 -4.94 24.51 -1.03
C ASP A 713 -4.40 23.78 0.23
N TRP A 714 -4.09 24.52 1.29
CA TRP A 714 -3.63 23.98 2.57
C TRP A 714 -4.63 23.01 3.19
N VAL A 715 -4.13 21.86 3.67
CA VAL A 715 -4.92 20.86 4.39
C VAL A 715 -4.50 20.84 5.86
N ASN A 716 -5.47 21.05 6.75
CA ASN A 716 -5.27 20.98 8.19
C ASN A 716 -5.15 19.52 8.66
N ALA A 717 -4.12 19.22 9.45
CA ALA A 717 -3.82 17.90 10.00
C ALA A 717 -4.11 17.80 11.51
N GLY A 718 -4.90 18.74 12.05
CA GLY A 718 -5.17 18.82 13.49
C GLY A 718 -3.88 18.95 14.31
N ALA A 719 -3.86 18.32 15.49
CA ALA A 719 -2.73 18.35 16.43
C ALA A 719 -1.80 17.13 16.36
N SER A 720 -2.06 16.15 15.48
CA SER A 720 -1.13 15.04 15.29
C SER A 720 0.14 15.48 14.60
N GLY A 721 0.08 16.53 13.76
CA GLY A 721 1.21 16.94 12.93
C GLY A 721 1.61 15.87 11.91
N GLU A 722 0.69 14.97 11.57
CA GLU A 722 0.95 13.82 10.71
C GLU A 722 0.11 13.91 9.44
N ARG A 723 0.74 13.62 8.30
CA ARG A 723 0.07 13.58 7.01
C ARG A 723 0.58 12.41 6.17
N VAL A 724 -0.35 11.63 5.64
CA VAL A 724 -0.07 10.48 4.76
C VAL A 724 -0.57 10.80 3.35
N PHE A 725 0.28 10.57 2.36
CA PHE A 725 -0.06 10.66 0.94
C PHE A 725 -0.03 9.24 0.34
N PRO A 726 -1.21 8.62 0.08
CA PRO A 726 -1.27 7.19 -0.25
C PRO A 726 -0.55 6.81 -1.55
N ARG A 727 -0.71 7.64 -2.59
CA ARG A 727 -0.04 7.43 -3.88
C ARG A 727 0.13 8.74 -4.62
N LEU A 728 1.36 9.00 -5.07
CA LEU A 728 1.69 10.17 -5.89
C LEU A 728 1.94 9.73 -7.33
N ALA A 729 1.44 10.51 -8.29
CA ALA A 729 1.75 10.28 -9.70
C ALA A 729 3.22 10.64 -9.99
N PRO A 730 3.86 10.07 -11.03
CA PRO A 730 5.20 10.48 -11.42
C PRO A 730 5.28 11.99 -11.68
N GLY A 731 6.29 12.65 -11.12
CA GLY A 731 6.44 14.10 -11.20
C GLY A 731 7.28 14.70 -10.08
N SER A 732 7.41 16.02 -10.12
CA SER A 732 8.12 16.80 -9.10
C SER A 732 7.11 17.57 -8.26
N TYR A 733 7.20 17.43 -6.94
CA TYR A 733 6.32 18.06 -5.97
C TYR A 733 7.16 18.87 -4.96
N THR A 734 6.55 19.92 -4.41
CA THR A 734 7.11 20.66 -3.27
C THR A 734 6.15 20.56 -2.10
N LEU A 735 6.61 19.97 -1.01
CA LEU A 735 5.87 19.85 0.23
C LEU A 735 6.20 21.04 1.13
N GLN A 736 5.16 21.78 1.49
CA GLN A 736 5.20 22.90 2.41
C GLN A 736 4.46 22.51 3.69
N ILE A 737 5.06 22.86 4.84
CA ILE A 737 4.54 22.47 6.15
C ILE A 737 4.52 23.69 7.05
N GLN A 738 3.39 23.90 7.73
CA GLN A 738 3.24 24.96 8.71
C GLN A 738 2.63 24.44 10.01
N GLY A 739 3.02 25.06 11.11
CA GLY A 739 2.54 24.77 12.45
C GLY A 739 2.22 26.07 13.18
N ALA A 740 1.24 26.05 14.08
CA ALA A 740 0.89 27.19 14.90
C ALA A 740 0.56 26.73 16.32
N VAL A 741 1.03 27.49 17.31
CA VAL A 741 0.56 27.36 18.70
C VAL A 741 -0.84 28.01 18.83
N PRO A 742 -1.64 27.64 19.83
CA PRO A 742 -2.93 28.28 20.09
C PRO A 742 -2.82 29.82 20.17
N GLY A 743 -3.59 30.51 19.33
CA GLY A 743 -3.60 31.98 19.23
C GLY A 743 -2.29 32.61 18.74
N GLY A 744 -1.35 31.81 18.23
CA GLY A 744 -0.13 32.26 17.57
C GLY A 744 -0.27 32.32 16.04
N GLY A 745 0.73 32.89 15.37
CA GLY A 745 0.80 32.87 13.90
C GLY A 745 1.33 31.55 13.35
N TRP A 746 1.06 31.28 12.07
CA TRP A 746 1.63 30.14 11.35
C TRP A 746 3.15 30.29 11.16
N ILE A 747 3.88 29.23 11.50
CA ILE A 747 5.34 29.08 11.39
C ILE A 747 5.61 28.04 10.32
N ALA A 748 6.48 28.34 9.35
CA ALA A 748 6.81 27.43 8.26
C ALA A 748 8.09 26.64 8.53
N ALA A 749 8.10 25.38 8.13
CA ALA A 749 9.30 24.58 7.99
C ALA A 749 9.94 24.80 6.60
N PRO A 750 11.22 24.45 6.40
CA PRO A 750 11.82 24.47 5.07
C PRO A 750 11.06 23.59 4.07
N ASP A 751 10.92 24.09 2.85
CA ASP A 751 10.24 23.37 1.76
C ASP A 751 11.00 22.09 1.39
N VAL A 752 10.26 21.00 1.20
CA VAL A 752 10.83 19.68 0.86
C VAL A 752 10.52 19.32 -0.59
N ARG A 753 11.56 19.08 -1.38
CA ARG A 753 11.42 18.66 -2.79
C ARG A 753 11.29 17.15 -2.90
N ILE A 754 10.27 16.70 -3.62
CA ILE A 754 9.94 15.30 -3.81
C ILE A 754 9.91 14.98 -5.30
N GLU A 755 10.66 13.97 -5.72
CA GLU A 755 10.64 13.43 -7.07
C GLU A 755 10.06 12.01 -7.05
N VAL A 756 8.96 11.81 -7.76
CA VAL A 756 8.34 10.50 -7.92
C VAL A 756 8.76 9.93 -9.27
N ALA A 757 9.54 8.85 -9.24
CA ALA A 757 10.03 8.21 -10.45
C ALA A 757 8.88 7.63 -11.28
N PRO A 758 8.90 7.76 -12.62
CA PRO A 758 7.97 7.04 -13.47
C PRO A 758 8.20 5.54 -13.35
N PRO A 759 7.15 4.72 -13.54
CA PRO A 759 7.31 3.28 -13.55
C PRO A 759 8.26 2.86 -14.68
N TRP A 760 8.94 1.72 -14.51
CA TRP A 760 10.09 1.35 -15.36
C TRP A 760 9.77 1.32 -16.87
N TRP A 761 8.59 0.83 -17.25
CA TRP A 761 8.03 0.85 -18.60
C TRP A 761 7.78 2.25 -19.20
N ARG A 762 7.72 3.31 -18.40
CA ARG A 762 7.66 4.71 -18.85
C ARG A 762 8.98 5.47 -18.66
N SER A 763 10.04 4.78 -18.26
CA SER A 763 11.37 5.39 -18.13
C SER A 763 11.93 5.83 -19.49
N GLY A 764 12.92 6.72 -19.48
CA GLY A 764 13.57 7.17 -20.72
C GLY A 764 14.21 6.04 -21.52
N TRP A 765 14.77 5.01 -20.85
CA TRP A 765 15.34 3.84 -21.52
C TRP A 765 14.26 2.90 -22.05
N ALA A 766 13.12 2.74 -21.36
CA ALA A 766 12.00 1.97 -21.87
C ALA A 766 11.35 2.67 -23.06
N MET A 767 11.26 4.01 -23.03
CA MET A 767 10.84 4.79 -24.19
C MET A 767 11.82 4.69 -25.34
N ALA A 768 13.14 4.68 -25.07
CA ALA A 768 14.14 4.43 -26.09
C ALA A 768 14.06 2.98 -26.62
N ALA A 769 13.76 2.01 -25.77
CA ALA A 769 13.55 0.62 -26.16
C ALA A 769 12.25 0.45 -26.94
N TYR A 770 11.18 1.18 -26.63
CA TYR A 770 9.95 1.24 -27.42
C TYR A 770 10.15 1.98 -28.73
N ALA A 771 10.91 3.08 -28.75
CA ALA A 771 11.27 3.77 -29.98
C ALA A 771 12.18 2.91 -30.85
N LEU A 772 13.11 2.17 -30.25
CA LEU A 772 13.95 1.19 -30.94
C LEU A 772 13.12 0.00 -31.41
N ALA A 773 12.22 -0.53 -30.59
CA ALA A 773 11.33 -1.61 -30.96
C ALA A 773 10.31 -1.16 -32.02
N ALA A 774 9.87 0.11 -32.00
CA ALA A 774 9.03 0.70 -33.02
C ALA A 774 9.83 1.01 -34.29
N ALA A 775 11.09 1.43 -34.19
CA ALA A 775 11.99 1.61 -35.32
C ALA A 775 12.46 0.27 -35.90
N LEU A 776 12.56 -0.76 -35.07
CA LEU A 776 12.84 -2.14 -35.44
C LEU A 776 11.57 -2.80 -35.95
N ALA A 777 10.38 -2.49 -35.43
CA ALA A 777 9.10 -2.97 -35.96
C ALA A 777 8.73 -2.22 -37.24
N LEU A 778 9.06 -0.93 -37.36
CA LEU A 778 9.00 -0.17 -38.60
C LEU A 778 10.10 -0.62 -39.54
N GLY A 779 11.28 -0.94 -39.04
CA GLY A 779 12.39 -1.51 -39.80
C GLY A 779 12.06 -2.91 -40.30
N ILE A 780 11.44 -3.75 -39.48
CA ILE A 780 10.89 -5.07 -39.81
C ILE A 780 9.65 -4.89 -40.67
N ALA A 781 8.82 -3.86 -40.50
CA ALA A 781 7.67 -3.60 -41.35
C ALA A 781 8.10 -3.02 -42.69
N VAL A 782 9.20 -2.28 -42.77
CA VAL A 782 9.83 -1.77 -43.99
C VAL A 782 10.64 -2.86 -44.63
N LEU A 783 11.30 -3.74 -43.88
CA LEU A 783 11.98 -4.94 -44.37
C LEU A 783 10.97 -6.02 -44.72
N ALA A 784 9.81 -6.10 -44.08
CA ALA A 784 8.70 -6.98 -44.41
C ALA A 784 7.83 -6.36 -45.50
N TYR A 785 7.74 -5.05 -45.63
CA TYR A 785 7.13 -4.36 -46.76
C TYR A 785 8.06 -4.44 -47.97
N ARG A 786 9.38 -4.26 -47.81
CA ARG A 786 10.40 -4.55 -48.82
C ARG A 786 10.50 -6.03 -49.11
N ALA A 787 10.36 -6.92 -48.13
CA ALA A 787 10.28 -8.37 -48.33
C ALA A 787 8.88 -8.82 -48.75
N ARG A 788 7.84 -7.98 -48.70
CA ARG A 788 6.50 -8.21 -49.28
C ARG A 788 6.37 -7.52 -50.62
N LEU A 789 7.24 -6.57 -50.95
CA LEU A 789 7.51 -6.04 -52.28
C LEU A 789 8.49 -6.93 -53.02
N GLN A 790 9.49 -7.52 -52.34
CA GLN A 790 10.34 -8.60 -52.84
C GLN A 790 9.49 -9.86 -52.86
N ARG A 791 8.87 -10.37 -51.79
CA ARG A 791 7.74 -11.33 -51.91
C ARG A 791 6.45 -10.75 -52.52
N ARG A 792 6.46 -9.69 -53.32
CA ARG A 792 5.42 -9.39 -54.34
C ARG A 792 6.02 -9.33 -55.71
N SER A 793 7.31 -9.02 -55.86
CA SER A 793 8.04 -9.05 -57.12
C SER A 793 8.65 -10.43 -57.34
N GLU A 794 9.32 -11.03 -56.36
CA GLU A 794 9.54 -12.47 -56.20
C GLU A 794 8.25 -13.26 -55.95
N TRP A 795 7.16 -12.75 -55.37
CA TRP A 795 5.87 -13.47 -55.41
C TRP A 795 5.10 -13.14 -56.70
N GLN A 796 5.38 -12.12 -57.49
CA GLN A 796 4.82 -12.03 -58.86
C GLN A 796 5.68 -12.79 -59.86
N LEU A 797 6.98 -12.91 -59.61
CA LEU A 797 7.94 -13.68 -60.39
C LEU A 797 7.95 -15.15 -59.95
N ALA A 798 7.76 -15.43 -58.66
CA ALA A 798 7.44 -16.76 -58.14
C ALA A 798 5.97 -17.05 -58.39
N GLU A 799 4.94 -16.25 -58.13
CA GLU A 799 3.56 -16.58 -58.60
C GLU A 799 3.46 -16.61 -60.12
N GLN A 800 4.28 -15.93 -60.93
CA GLN A 800 4.35 -16.25 -62.36
C GLN A 800 5.12 -17.55 -62.62
N ARG A 801 6.21 -17.84 -61.88
CA ARG A 801 6.95 -19.12 -61.97
C ARG A 801 6.29 -20.28 -61.21
N ARG A 802 5.27 -20.06 -60.39
CA ARG A 802 4.58 -20.89 -59.40
C ARG A 802 3.10 -20.94 -59.75
N GLU A 803 2.53 -19.99 -60.47
CA GLU A 803 1.45 -20.26 -61.41
C GLU A 803 2.03 -21.02 -62.60
N LEU A 804 3.18 -20.68 -63.19
CA LEU A 804 3.77 -21.57 -64.21
C LEU A 804 4.22 -22.92 -63.62
N ALA A 805 4.70 -23.02 -62.37
CA ALA A 805 5.15 -24.28 -61.76
C ALA A 805 4.11 -25.00 -60.91
N GLU A 806 3.06 -24.37 -60.37
CA GLU A 806 1.88 -24.99 -59.74
C GLU A 806 0.74 -25.13 -60.76
N GLN A 807 0.63 -24.33 -61.82
CA GLN A 807 -0.08 -24.78 -63.03
C GLN A 807 0.72 -25.92 -63.65
N ALA A 808 2.06 -25.90 -63.76
CA ALA A 808 2.77 -27.09 -64.22
C ALA A 808 2.79 -28.25 -63.20
N SER A 809 2.71 -28.05 -61.88
CA SER A 809 2.78 -29.13 -60.86
C SER A 809 1.40 -29.63 -60.42
N SER A 810 0.41 -28.75 -60.29
CA SER A 810 -1.00 -29.14 -60.16
C SER A 810 -1.57 -29.60 -61.50
N ALA A 811 -1.17 -29.04 -62.66
CA ALA A 811 -1.43 -29.73 -63.93
C ALA A 811 -0.60 -31.00 -64.03
N LYS A 812 0.62 -31.16 -63.51
CA LYS A 812 1.33 -32.46 -63.55
C LYS A 812 0.72 -33.51 -62.60
N THR A 813 0.22 -33.13 -61.43
CA THR A 813 -0.41 -34.04 -60.46
C THR A 813 -1.87 -34.34 -60.81
N ARG A 814 -2.61 -33.34 -61.32
CA ARG A 814 -3.95 -33.50 -61.89
C ARG A 814 -3.87 -34.18 -63.26
N PHE A 815 -2.86 -33.93 -64.10
CA PHE A 815 -2.54 -34.71 -65.31
C PHE A 815 -2.21 -36.14 -64.93
N LEU A 816 -1.38 -36.46 -63.94
CA LEU A 816 -1.09 -37.86 -63.59
C LEU A 816 -2.32 -38.62 -63.03
N ALA A 817 -3.21 -37.94 -62.29
CA ALA A 817 -4.47 -38.52 -61.84
C ALA A 817 -5.54 -38.61 -62.96
N THR A 818 -5.62 -37.61 -63.84
CA THR A 818 -6.56 -37.53 -64.97
C THR A 818 -6.09 -38.40 -66.14
N PHE A 819 -4.78 -38.56 -66.37
CA PHE A 819 -4.15 -39.42 -67.37
C PHE A 819 -4.36 -40.90 -67.04
N GLY A 820 -4.33 -41.27 -65.75
CA GLY A 820 -4.73 -42.61 -65.30
C GLY A 820 -6.19 -42.93 -65.64
N HIS A 821 -7.09 -41.94 -65.62
CA HIS A 821 -8.50 -42.08 -66.01
C HIS A 821 -8.71 -41.99 -67.54
N GLU A 822 -8.13 -41.00 -68.20
CA GLU A 822 -8.20 -40.75 -69.65
C GLU A 822 -7.51 -41.82 -70.49
N VAL A 823 -6.56 -42.59 -69.95
CA VAL A 823 -6.01 -43.77 -70.62
C VAL A 823 -6.87 -45.01 -70.35
N ARG A 824 -7.43 -45.17 -69.14
CA ARG A 824 -8.14 -46.40 -68.75
C ARG A 824 -9.50 -46.57 -69.42
N THR A 825 -10.24 -45.47 -69.64
CA THR A 825 -11.54 -45.50 -70.32
C THR A 825 -11.42 -45.90 -71.80
N PRO A 826 -10.60 -45.27 -72.66
CA PRO A 826 -10.44 -45.72 -74.04
C PRO A 826 -9.79 -47.11 -74.13
N MET A 827 -8.97 -47.53 -73.15
CA MET A 827 -8.43 -48.89 -73.11
C MET A 827 -9.51 -49.97 -72.89
N THR A 828 -10.65 -49.63 -72.27
CA THR A 828 -11.82 -50.53 -72.23
C THR A 828 -12.38 -50.74 -73.63
N GLY A 829 -12.49 -49.66 -74.41
CA GLY A 829 -12.89 -49.71 -75.81
C GLY A 829 -11.92 -50.50 -76.67
N VAL A 830 -10.61 -50.21 -76.58
CA VAL A 830 -9.58 -50.91 -77.36
C VAL A 830 -9.50 -52.38 -76.98
N LEU A 831 -9.34 -52.73 -75.70
CA LEU A 831 -9.23 -54.14 -75.28
C LEU A 831 -10.52 -54.92 -75.54
N GLY A 832 -11.68 -54.33 -75.22
CA GLY A 832 -12.99 -54.95 -75.43
C GLY A 832 -13.35 -55.12 -76.91
N MET A 833 -13.07 -54.13 -77.76
CA MET A 833 -13.26 -54.28 -79.21
C MET A 833 -12.27 -55.27 -79.83
N THR A 834 -11.02 -55.32 -79.33
CA THR A 834 -10.06 -56.32 -79.80
C THR A 834 -10.47 -57.73 -79.37
N GLU A 835 -11.08 -57.88 -78.18
CA GLU A 835 -11.68 -59.14 -77.70
C GLU A 835 -12.87 -59.56 -78.56
N LEU A 836 -13.82 -58.65 -78.80
CA LEU A 836 -14.96 -58.88 -79.71
C LEU A 836 -14.49 -59.22 -81.14
N LEU A 837 -13.44 -58.56 -81.64
CA LEU A 837 -12.86 -58.82 -82.96
C LEU A 837 -12.18 -60.20 -83.01
N LEU A 838 -11.45 -60.61 -81.97
CA LEU A 838 -10.81 -61.94 -81.88
C LEU A 838 -11.82 -63.09 -81.84
N ASP A 839 -13.04 -62.83 -81.35
CA ASP A 839 -14.19 -63.75 -81.36
C ASP A 839 -14.93 -63.80 -82.72
N THR A 840 -14.58 -62.92 -83.68
CA THR A 840 -15.02 -63.05 -85.08
C THR A 840 -14.03 -63.90 -85.92
N PRO A 841 -14.44 -64.49 -87.05
CA PRO A 841 -13.53 -65.25 -87.90
C PRO A 841 -12.48 -64.34 -88.59
N LEU A 842 -11.31 -64.20 -87.97
CA LEU A 842 -10.14 -63.45 -88.47
C LEU A 842 -9.08 -64.36 -89.13
N ASP A 843 -8.35 -63.83 -90.12
CA ASP A 843 -7.18 -64.50 -90.70
C ASP A 843 -5.96 -64.52 -89.74
N ASP A 844 -4.95 -65.36 -90.01
CA ASP A 844 -3.79 -65.54 -89.12
C ASP A 844 -2.93 -64.28 -88.91
N THR A 845 -2.98 -63.33 -89.85
CA THR A 845 -2.22 -62.08 -89.74
C THR A 845 -3.00 -61.07 -88.91
N GLN A 846 -4.30 -60.93 -89.17
CA GLN A 846 -5.24 -60.13 -88.39
C GLN A 846 -5.33 -60.62 -86.94
N ARG A 847 -5.41 -61.93 -86.70
CA ARG A 847 -5.41 -62.53 -85.35
C ARG A 847 -4.12 -62.23 -84.60
N ARG A 848 -2.96 -62.27 -85.27
CA ARG A 848 -1.67 -61.88 -84.66
C ARG A 848 -1.58 -60.38 -84.36
N TYR A 849 -2.09 -59.52 -85.24
CA TYR A 849 -2.14 -58.08 -84.99
C TYR A 849 -3.07 -57.73 -83.84
N ALA A 850 -4.29 -58.28 -83.82
CA ALA A 850 -5.24 -58.12 -82.72
C ALA A 850 -4.65 -58.66 -81.40
N GLY A 851 -4.04 -59.86 -81.41
CA GLY A 851 -3.38 -60.42 -80.22
C GLY A 851 -2.20 -59.58 -79.72
N SER A 852 -1.43 -58.97 -80.62
CA SER A 852 -0.29 -58.10 -80.26
C SER A 852 -0.78 -56.75 -79.71
N ILE A 853 -1.87 -56.19 -80.25
CA ILE A 853 -2.51 -54.97 -79.73
C ILE A 853 -3.05 -55.23 -78.32
N GLN A 854 -3.68 -56.38 -78.08
CA GLN A 854 -4.17 -56.76 -76.76
C GLN A 854 -3.02 -56.91 -75.74
N GLN A 855 -1.93 -57.61 -76.10
CA GLN A 855 -0.76 -57.79 -75.22
C GLN A 855 -0.04 -56.46 -74.93
N ALA A 856 0.15 -55.61 -75.94
CA ALA A 856 0.72 -54.28 -75.76
C ALA A 856 -0.16 -53.40 -74.86
N GLY A 857 -1.48 -53.50 -75.01
CA GLY A 857 -2.46 -52.80 -74.18
C GLY A 857 -2.40 -53.20 -72.70
N VAL A 858 -2.31 -54.50 -72.40
CA VAL A 858 -2.15 -55.00 -71.03
C VAL A 858 -0.80 -54.58 -70.43
N HIS A 859 0.28 -54.65 -71.20
CA HIS A 859 1.61 -54.23 -70.74
C HIS A 859 1.68 -52.71 -70.43
N LEU A 860 1.03 -51.89 -71.25
CA LEU A 860 0.91 -50.45 -71.03
C LEU A 860 0.18 -50.14 -69.71
N LEU A 861 -0.92 -50.84 -69.43
CA LEU A 861 -1.68 -50.67 -68.19
C LEU A 861 -0.85 -51.04 -66.96
N GLN A 862 -0.02 -52.08 -67.06
CA GLN A 862 0.86 -52.49 -65.95
C GLN A 862 1.94 -51.44 -65.66
N LEU A 863 2.57 -50.87 -66.70
CA LEU A 863 3.54 -49.77 -66.56
C LEU A 863 2.93 -48.50 -65.97
N VAL A 864 1.70 -48.17 -66.36
CA VAL A 864 0.96 -47.03 -65.80
C VAL A 864 0.67 -47.24 -64.32
N ASN A 865 0.22 -48.44 -63.92
CA ASN A 865 -0.06 -48.75 -62.52
C ASN A 865 1.20 -48.74 -61.64
N ASP A 866 2.32 -49.33 -62.10
CA ASP A 866 3.59 -49.30 -61.35
C ASP A 866 4.12 -47.86 -61.15
N SER A 867 3.92 -46.99 -62.15
CA SER A 867 4.29 -45.58 -62.06
C SER A 867 3.41 -44.80 -61.08
N LEU A 868 2.12 -45.15 -60.99
CA LEU A 868 1.18 -44.55 -60.04
C LEU A 868 1.46 -44.99 -58.59
N ASP A 869 1.81 -46.26 -58.37
CA ASP A 869 2.19 -46.76 -57.03
C ASP A 869 3.47 -46.07 -56.53
N LEU A 870 4.47 -45.88 -57.39
CA LEU A 870 5.69 -45.13 -57.04
C LEU A 870 5.40 -43.65 -56.69
N ALA A 871 4.55 -43.00 -57.48
CA ALA A 871 4.15 -41.61 -57.24
C ALA A 871 3.38 -41.45 -55.91
N ARG A 872 2.58 -42.45 -55.50
CA ARG A 872 1.88 -42.45 -54.21
C ARG A 872 2.83 -42.65 -53.02
N ILE A 873 3.86 -43.48 -53.19
CA ILE A 873 4.91 -43.71 -52.18
C ILE A 873 5.75 -42.45 -51.96
N GLU A 874 6.23 -41.79 -53.02
CA GLU A 874 7.00 -40.54 -52.93
C GLU A 874 6.20 -39.41 -52.27
N ALA A 875 4.88 -39.38 -52.49
CA ALA A 875 3.97 -38.43 -51.88
C ALA A 875 3.63 -38.75 -50.40
N GLY A 876 4.12 -39.88 -49.86
CA GLY A 876 3.84 -40.33 -48.49
C GLY A 876 2.39 -40.76 -48.26
N ARG A 877 1.65 -41.13 -49.32
CA ARG A 877 0.21 -41.44 -49.30
C ARG A 877 -0.11 -42.93 -49.51
N LEU A 878 0.87 -43.82 -49.30
CA LEU A 878 0.63 -45.26 -49.34
C LEU A 878 0.13 -45.75 -47.97
N GLU A 879 -1.11 -46.25 -47.92
CA GLU A 879 -1.69 -46.88 -46.73
C GLU A 879 -1.47 -48.40 -46.79
N LEU A 880 -0.95 -49.00 -45.70
CA LEU A 880 -0.71 -50.45 -45.59
C LEU A 880 -1.89 -51.14 -44.89
N ASP A 881 -2.45 -52.18 -45.52
CA ASP A 881 -3.56 -52.96 -44.95
C ASP A 881 -3.02 -54.14 -44.13
N SER A 882 -2.58 -53.83 -42.90
CA SER A 882 -1.97 -54.81 -42.00
C SER A 882 -3.02 -55.70 -41.33
N ARG A 883 -3.04 -57.00 -41.66
CA ARG A 883 -3.99 -57.99 -41.14
C ARG A 883 -3.32 -59.33 -40.77
N PRO A 884 -3.90 -60.14 -39.86
CA PRO A 884 -3.39 -61.48 -39.57
C PRO A 884 -3.69 -62.44 -40.73
N PHE A 885 -2.69 -63.18 -41.24
CA PHE A 885 -2.85 -64.21 -42.26
C PHE A 885 -1.90 -65.40 -42.02
N GLU A 886 -2.22 -66.55 -42.60
CA GLU A 886 -1.37 -67.74 -42.53
C GLU A 886 -0.29 -67.68 -43.60
N LEU A 887 0.97 -67.87 -43.19
CA LEU A 887 2.10 -67.66 -44.10
C LEU A 887 2.21 -68.79 -45.15
N ALA A 888 1.95 -70.04 -44.76
CA ALA A 888 2.14 -71.19 -45.65
C ALA A 888 1.25 -71.15 -46.90
N PRO A 889 -0.09 -70.92 -46.82
CA PRO A 889 -0.94 -70.84 -48.00
C PRO A 889 -0.50 -69.75 -48.99
N LEU A 890 -0.03 -68.60 -48.49
CA LEU A 890 0.44 -67.51 -49.35
C LEU A 890 1.72 -67.88 -50.09
N LEU A 891 2.68 -68.53 -49.42
CA LEU A 891 3.91 -68.99 -50.06
C LEU A 891 3.64 -70.10 -51.09
N ASP A 892 2.71 -71.01 -50.79
CA ASP A 892 2.30 -72.08 -51.71
C ASP A 892 1.58 -71.52 -52.95
N GLU A 893 0.77 -70.48 -52.79
CA GLU A 893 0.10 -69.81 -53.89
C GLU A 893 1.10 -69.08 -54.80
N VAL A 894 2.07 -68.37 -54.22
CA VAL A 894 3.17 -67.74 -54.97
C VAL A 894 4.01 -68.79 -55.70
N ALA A 895 4.34 -69.90 -55.04
CA ALA A 895 5.05 -71.02 -55.65
C ALA A 895 4.28 -71.64 -56.81
N ALA A 896 2.96 -71.84 -56.66
CA ALA A 896 2.10 -72.39 -57.71
C ALA A 896 2.03 -71.50 -58.95
N LEU A 897 2.10 -70.17 -58.77
CA LEU A 897 2.11 -69.21 -59.87
C LEU A 897 3.44 -69.16 -60.61
N ILE A 898 4.58 -69.24 -59.90
CA ILE A 898 5.89 -69.05 -60.52
C ILE A 898 6.52 -70.36 -61.03
N ALA A 899 6.22 -71.51 -60.40
CA ALA A 899 6.80 -72.79 -60.78
C ALA A 899 6.55 -73.19 -62.26
N PRO A 900 5.39 -72.91 -62.89
CA PRO A 900 5.20 -73.13 -64.32
C PRO A 900 6.05 -72.22 -65.19
N VAL A 901 6.24 -70.95 -64.77
CA VAL A 901 7.05 -69.95 -65.51
C VAL A 901 8.53 -70.34 -65.50
N VAL A 902 9.02 -70.80 -64.35
CA VAL A 902 10.38 -71.31 -64.18
C VAL A 902 10.58 -72.60 -65.00
N ARG A 903 9.66 -73.57 -64.91
CA ARG A 903 9.72 -74.83 -65.67
C ARG A 903 9.62 -74.64 -67.19
N LYS A 904 8.81 -73.69 -67.67
CA LYS A 904 8.69 -73.38 -69.11
C LYS A 904 9.99 -72.86 -69.72
N ARG A 905 10.89 -72.31 -68.89
CA ARG A 905 12.24 -71.89 -69.29
C ARG A 905 13.30 -72.97 -69.12
N GLY A 906 12.93 -74.17 -68.68
CA GLY A 906 13.85 -75.29 -68.46
C GLY A 906 14.65 -75.20 -67.17
N LEU A 907 14.20 -74.41 -66.20
CA LEU A 907 14.81 -74.26 -64.87
C LEU A 907 14.08 -75.11 -63.82
N GLU A 908 14.79 -75.53 -62.78
CA GLU A 908 14.18 -76.22 -61.62
C GLU A 908 13.72 -75.19 -60.57
N PHE A 909 12.53 -75.39 -60.01
CA PHE A 909 12.02 -74.55 -58.92
C PHE A 909 12.11 -75.31 -57.60
N VAL A 910 12.90 -74.80 -56.66
CA VAL A 910 13.22 -75.45 -55.38
C VAL A 910 12.62 -74.67 -54.22
N GLN A 911 11.94 -75.37 -53.31
CA GLN A 911 11.39 -74.77 -52.09
C GLN A 911 12.01 -75.46 -50.87
N GLU A 912 12.83 -74.74 -50.11
CA GLU A 912 13.65 -75.31 -49.02
C GLU A 912 13.76 -74.42 -47.78
N PRO A 913 13.72 -74.99 -46.55
CA PRO A 913 12.80 -76.02 -46.07
C PRO A 913 11.44 -75.43 -45.69
N ARG A 914 10.39 -76.27 -45.72
CA ARG A 914 9.03 -75.90 -45.25
C ARG A 914 9.08 -75.51 -43.76
N LEU A 915 8.28 -74.51 -43.40
CA LEU A 915 8.15 -74.01 -42.03
C LEU A 915 8.02 -75.17 -41.02
N PRO A 916 8.72 -75.13 -39.87
CA PRO A 916 8.69 -76.23 -38.90
C PRO A 916 7.31 -76.43 -38.25
N MET A 917 6.43 -75.41 -38.32
CA MET A 917 5.04 -75.45 -37.88
C MET A 917 4.19 -74.42 -38.65
N PRO A 918 2.86 -74.58 -38.76
CA PRO A 918 1.97 -73.55 -39.29
C PRO A 918 2.01 -72.30 -38.39
N VAL A 919 2.22 -71.13 -39.00
CA VAL A 919 2.28 -69.85 -38.29
C VAL A 919 1.35 -68.81 -38.89
N ARG A 920 0.77 -68.00 -38.00
CA ARG A 920 0.02 -66.79 -38.37
C ARG A 920 0.92 -65.58 -38.20
N VAL A 921 0.99 -64.74 -39.24
CA VAL A 921 1.76 -63.49 -39.31
C VAL A 921 0.81 -62.32 -39.49
N THR A 922 1.14 -61.17 -38.88
CA THR A 922 0.37 -59.93 -39.07
C THR A 922 1.12 -58.98 -39.99
N GLY A 923 0.52 -58.64 -41.14
CA GLY A 923 1.09 -57.74 -42.14
C GLY A 923 0.17 -57.61 -43.36
N ASP A 924 0.64 -56.96 -44.43
CA ASP A 924 -0.13 -56.83 -45.68
C ASP A 924 0.22 -57.98 -46.64
N PRO A 925 -0.66 -58.98 -46.83
CA PRO A 925 -0.38 -60.14 -47.69
C PRO A 925 -0.33 -59.79 -49.18
N MET A 926 -1.02 -58.73 -49.61
CA MET A 926 -1.02 -58.28 -51.01
C MET A 926 0.35 -57.70 -51.38
N ARG A 927 0.88 -56.81 -50.53
CA ARG A 927 2.20 -56.20 -50.75
C ARG A 927 3.34 -57.21 -50.58
N LEU A 928 3.21 -58.14 -49.64
CA LEU A 928 4.17 -59.24 -49.49
C LEU A 928 4.24 -60.12 -50.75
N ARG A 929 3.08 -60.46 -51.33
CA ARG A 929 2.99 -61.20 -52.59
C ARG A 929 3.62 -60.44 -53.75
N GLN A 930 3.39 -59.13 -53.84
CA GLN A 930 3.97 -58.28 -54.87
C GLN A 930 5.51 -58.29 -54.80
N ILE A 931 6.08 -58.18 -53.60
CA ILE A 931 7.53 -58.27 -53.39
C ILE A 931 8.06 -59.62 -53.89
N LEU A 932 7.43 -60.73 -53.48
CA LEU A 932 7.87 -62.07 -53.85
C LEU A 932 7.75 -62.35 -55.35
N MET A 933 6.63 -61.99 -55.99
CA MET A 933 6.44 -62.20 -57.42
C MET A 933 7.45 -61.41 -58.27
N ASN A 934 7.80 -60.19 -57.85
CA ASN A 934 8.82 -59.40 -58.54
C ASN A 934 10.23 -59.98 -58.39
N LEU A 935 10.60 -60.44 -57.19
CA LEU A 935 11.92 -61.03 -56.95
C LEU A 935 12.06 -62.39 -57.65
N LEU A 936 11.07 -63.28 -57.52
CA LEU A 936 11.08 -64.61 -58.14
C LEU A 936 10.95 -64.53 -59.67
N GLY A 937 10.17 -63.56 -60.18
CA GLY A 937 10.08 -63.26 -61.60
C GLY A 937 11.42 -62.81 -62.18
N ASN A 938 12.18 -61.96 -61.45
CA ASN A 938 13.52 -61.56 -61.85
C ASN A 938 14.51 -62.73 -61.79
N ALA A 939 14.48 -63.55 -60.75
CA ALA A 939 15.29 -64.77 -60.67
C ALA A 939 15.06 -65.68 -61.89
N ALA A 940 13.79 -66.02 -62.19
CA ALA A 940 13.42 -66.83 -63.35
C ALA A 940 13.83 -66.19 -64.71
N LYS A 941 13.91 -64.86 -64.75
CA LYS A 941 14.22 -64.11 -65.96
C LYS A 941 15.71 -64.11 -66.29
N PHE A 942 16.57 -64.05 -65.27
CA PHE A 942 18.02 -63.88 -65.45
C PHE A 942 18.83 -65.17 -65.25
N THR A 943 18.23 -66.24 -64.74
CA THR A 943 18.82 -67.58 -64.75
C THR A 943 18.54 -68.26 -66.09
N ALA A 944 19.58 -68.66 -66.83
CA ALA A 944 19.41 -69.36 -68.11
C ALA A 944 19.28 -70.88 -67.93
N HIS A 945 20.09 -71.46 -67.05
CA HIS A 945 20.10 -72.88 -66.68
C HIS A 945 20.37 -73.02 -65.17
N GLY A 946 19.82 -74.04 -64.52
CA GLY A 946 19.96 -74.28 -63.08
C GLY A 946 18.64 -74.14 -62.32
N GLN A 947 18.67 -73.60 -61.10
CA GLN A 947 17.51 -73.56 -60.21
C GLN A 947 17.20 -72.17 -59.64
N VAL A 948 15.92 -71.94 -59.37
CA VAL A 948 15.39 -70.78 -58.64
C VAL A 948 14.75 -71.28 -57.35
N GLY A 949 15.19 -70.71 -56.23
CA GLY A 949 14.81 -71.13 -54.88
C GLY A 949 13.94 -70.11 -54.14
N LEU A 950 12.99 -70.59 -53.35
CA LEU A 950 12.29 -69.82 -52.32
C LEU A 950 12.43 -70.50 -50.96
N GLY A 951 13.02 -69.78 -50.01
CA GLY A 951 13.19 -70.22 -48.62
C GLY A 951 12.57 -69.25 -47.62
N VAL A 952 12.17 -69.79 -46.47
CA VAL A 952 11.60 -69.02 -45.36
C VAL A 952 12.22 -69.45 -44.04
N GLU A 953 12.58 -68.47 -43.21
CA GLU A 953 13.12 -68.67 -41.87
C GLU A 953 12.38 -67.78 -40.88
N LEU A 954 11.97 -68.35 -39.75
CA LEU A 954 11.34 -67.62 -38.66
C LEU A 954 12.42 -67.06 -37.72
N LEU A 955 12.40 -65.74 -37.48
CA LEU A 955 13.37 -65.13 -36.57
C LEU A 955 13.02 -65.48 -35.11
N PRO A 956 14.02 -65.71 -34.23
CA PRO A 956 13.80 -66.10 -32.84
C PRO A 956 12.89 -65.14 -32.07
N ALA A 957 12.16 -65.67 -31.08
CA ALA A 957 11.24 -64.92 -30.19
C ALA A 957 10.06 -64.21 -30.88
N GLY A 958 9.64 -64.63 -32.07
CA GLY A 958 8.49 -64.05 -32.76
C GLY A 958 8.77 -62.68 -33.41
N ALA A 959 10.04 -62.30 -33.53
CA ALA A 959 10.46 -60.95 -33.92
C ALA A 959 10.24 -60.59 -35.40
N GLY A 960 10.04 -61.58 -36.27
CA GLY A 960 9.86 -61.35 -37.70
C GLY A 960 10.04 -62.59 -38.55
N ILE A 961 9.92 -62.40 -39.87
CA ILE A 961 10.17 -63.42 -40.88
C ILE A 961 11.29 -63.00 -41.82
N ARG A 962 12.12 -63.97 -42.22
CA ARG A 962 13.15 -63.81 -43.24
C ARG A 962 12.77 -64.65 -44.45
N LEU A 963 12.56 -63.99 -45.58
CA LEU A 963 12.27 -64.61 -46.87
C LEU A 963 13.50 -64.53 -47.76
N VAL A 964 13.81 -65.64 -48.42
CA VAL A 964 15.03 -65.79 -49.21
C VAL A 964 14.64 -66.23 -50.61
N VAL A 965 14.94 -65.39 -51.60
CA VAL A 965 14.83 -65.76 -53.02
C VAL A 965 16.23 -65.98 -53.56
N SER A 966 16.53 -67.19 -54.03
CA SER A 966 17.83 -67.55 -54.57
C SER A 966 17.76 -67.97 -56.03
N ASP A 967 18.84 -67.78 -56.77
CA ASP A 967 18.97 -68.24 -58.15
C ASP A 967 20.42 -68.63 -58.45
N THR A 968 20.64 -69.59 -59.36
CA THR A 968 21.97 -70.05 -59.77
C THR A 968 22.47 -69.37 -61.06
N GLY A 969 21.97 -68.17 -61.35
CA GLY A 969 22.32 -67.40 -62.54
C GLY A 969 23.73 -66.78 -62.48
N PRO A 970 24.02 -65.80 -63.36
CA PRO A 970 25.38 -65.28 -63.55
C PRO A 970 25.96 -64.52 -62.34
N GLY A 971 25.16 -64.24 -61.31
CA GLY A 971 25.55 -63.41 -60.16
C GLY A 971 25.66 -61.92 -60.51
N ILE A 972 25.74 -61.07 -59.49
CA ILE A 972 25.69 -59.60 -59.61
C ILE A 972 26.99 -58.99 -59.05
N THR A 973 27.66 -58.10 -59.80
CA THR A 973 28.90 -57.43 -59.34
C THR A 973 28.63 -56.48 -58.16
N ALA A 974 29.65 -56.15 -57.35
CA ALA A 974 29.52 -55.19 -56.25
C ALA A 974 29.05 -53.79 -56.71
N GLU A 975 29.47 -53.37 -57.91
CA GLU A 975 29.09 -52.08 -58.52
C GLU A 975 27.63 -52.09 -58.98
N GLN A 976 27.15 -53.21 -59.51
CA GLN A 976 25.74 -53.41 -59.86
C GLN A 976 24.86 -53.52 -58.61
N GLN A 977 25.32 -54.16 -57.53
CA GLN A 977 24.58 -54.25 -56.27
C GLN A 977 24.31 -52.87 -55.66
N ALA A 978 25.26 -51.91 -55.76
CA ALA A 978 25.08 -50.55 -55.25
C ALA A 978 24.06 -49.71 -56.05
N ARG A 979 23.77 -50.11 -57.29
CA ARG A 979 22.86 -49.41 -58.23
C ARG A 979 21.51 -50.12 -58.37
N LEU A 980 21.41 -51.37 -57.93
CA LEU A 980 20.29 -52.27 -58.19
C LEU A 980 18.90 -51.74 -57.77
N PHE A 981 18.84 -50.98 -56.67
CA PHE A 981 17.59 -50.46 -56.14
C PHE A 981 17.30 -49.00 -56.53
N ARG A 982 18.11 -48.40 -57.40
CA ARG A 982 17.83 -47.06 -57.93
C ARG A 982 16.73 -47.13 -58.98
N ARG A 983 15.89 -46.11 -59.00
CA ARG A 983 14.69 -46.01 -59.84
C ARG A 983 15.09 -45.90 -61.32
N PHE A 984 14.42 -46.67 -62.18
CA PHE A 984 14.62 -46.70 -63.65
C PHE A 984 16.01 -47.16 -64.10
N GLU A 985 16.80 -47.74 -63.21
CA GLU A 985 18.14 -48.20 -63.53
C GLU A 985 18.08 -49.63 -64.08
N GLN A 986 18.28 -49.76 -65.39
CA GLN A 986 18.45 -51.04 -66.07
C GLN A 986 19.96 -51.27 -66.27
N ALA A 987 20.45 -52.48 -66.02
CA ALA A 987 21.87 -52.80 -66.16
C ALA A 987 22.35 -52.49 -67.59
N GLU A 988 23.36 -51.60 -67.70
CA GLU A 988 23.88 -51.12 -68.99
C GLU A 988 24.58 -52.25 -69.76
N GLY A 989 23.99 -52.61 -70.90
CA GLY A 989 24.50 -53.60 -71.84
C GLY A 989 23.54 -53.71 -73.04
N PRO A 990 23.94 -53.33 -74.27
CA PRO A 990 23.06 -53.25 -75.44
C PRO A 990 22.37 -54.57 -75.81
N GLN A 991 22.88 -55.71 -75.33
CA GLN A 991 22.31 -57.03 -75.58
C GLN A 991 21.37 -57.55 -74.49
N THR A 992 21.37 -56.96 -73.29
CA THR A 992 20.50 -57.38 -72.17
C THR A 992 19.21 -56.56 -72.12
N ALA A 993 19.27 -55.27 -72.49
CA ALA A 993 18.12 -54.36 -72.50
C ALA A 993 17.06 -54.70 -73.58
N SER A 994 17.46 -55.25 -74.74
CA SER A 994 16.52 -55.61 -75.81
C SER A 994 15.93 -57.02 -75.66
N ARG A 995 16.65 -57.95 -75.03
CA ARG A 995 16.24 -59.36 -74.97
C ARG A 995 15.28 -59.69 -73.82
N TYR A 996 15.31 -58.90 -72.76
CA TYR A 996 14.50 -59.15 -71.56
C TYR A 996 13.96 -57.84 -70.96
N GLY A 997 13.43 -56.93 -71.78
CA GLY A 997 12.90 -55.62 -71.36
C GLY A 997 12.01 -55.71 -70.11
N GLY A 998 12.35 -54.94 -69.08
CA GLY A 998 11.55 -54.77 -67.86
C GLY A 998 11.76 -53.36 -67.34
N SER A 999 10.75 -52.75 -66.71
CA SER A 999 10.64 -51.31 -66.44
C SER A 999 11.76 -50.66 -65.61
N GLY A 1000 12.66 -51.43 -65.00
CA GLY A 1000 13.69 -50.91 -64.08
C GLY A 1000 13.12 -50.35 -62.76
N LEU A 1001 11.82 -50.52 -62.52
CA LEU A 1001 11.13 -50.01 -61.33
C LEU A 1001 10.86 -51.08 -60.27
N GLY A 1002 10.67 -52.34 -60.68
CA GLY A 1002 10.19 -53.39 -59.79
C GLY A 1002 11.05 -53.64 -58.53
N LEU A 1003 12.38 -53.59 -58.65
CA LEU A 1003 13.29 -53.78 -57.50
C LEU A 1003 13.30 -52.56 -56.56
N ALA A 1004 13.25 -51.34 -57.11
CA ALA A 1004 13.11 -50.12 -56.31
C ALA A 1004 11.77 -50.10 -55.54
N ILE A 1005 10.68 -50.52 -56.18
CA ILE A 1005 9.38 -50.67 -55.53
C ILE A 1005 9.45 -51.71 -54.40
N CYS A 1006 10.12 -52.85 -54.60
CA CYS A 1006 10.30 -53.83 -53.52
C CYS A 1006 11.04 -53.24 -52.32
N GLN A 1007 12.08 -52.41 -52.53
CA GLN A 1007 12.82 -51.77 -51.43
C GLN A 1007 11.94 -50.78 -50.67
N GLU A 1008 11.20 -49.92 -51.37
CA GLU A 1008 10.31 -48.93 -50.75
C GLU A 1008 9.14 -49.60 -50.02
N LEU A 1009 8.57 -50.68 -50.57
CA LEU A 1009 7.51 -51.44 -49.90
C LEU A 1009 8.03 -52.15 -48.65
N ALA A 1010 9.21 -52.77 -48.71
CA ALA A 1010 9.82 -53.38 -47.53
C ALA A 1010 10.13 -52.33 -46.45
N ALA A 1011 10.64 -51.15 -46.84
CA ALA A 1011 10.88 -50.03 -45.92
C ALA A 1011 9.59 -49.50 -45.31
N ALA A 1012 8.51 -49.35 -46.10
CA ALA A 1012 7.19 -48.96 -45.61
C ALA A 1012 6.62 -49.99 -44.62
N MET A 1013 6.89 -51.29 -44.82
CA MET A 1013 6.55 -52.37 -43.88
C MET A 1013 7.51 -52.47 -42.69
N GLY A 1014 8.46 -51.53 -42.54
CA GLY A 1014 9.42 -51.48 -41.44
C GLY A 1014 10.58 -52.48 -41.53
N GLY A 1015 10.72 -53.17 -42.66
CA GLY A 1015 11.77 -54.16 -42.91
C GLY A 1015 12.85 -53.69 -43.90
N SER A 1016 13.68 -54.63 -44.36
CA SER A 1016 14.76 -54.35 -45.29
C SER A 1016 14.99 -55.47 -46.29
N ILE A 1017 15.52 -55.13 -47.46
CA ILE A 1017 15.97 -56.09 -48.48
C ILE A 1017 17.48 -55.97 -48.62
N ARG A 1018 18.17 -57.12 -48.56
CA ARG A 1018 19.61 -57.25 -48.76
C ARG A 1018 19.88 -58.28 -49.85
N ILE A 1019 21.04 -58.19 -50.49
CA ILE A 1019 21.47 -59.15 -51.50
C ILE A 1019 22.85 -59.70 -51.14
N ASP A 1020 23.02 -61.01 -51.32
CA ASP A 1020 24.30 -61.70 -51.31
C ASP A 1020 24.49 -62.38 -52.67
N SER A 1021 25.50 -61.97 -53.42
CA SER A 1021 25.77 -62.53 -54.75
C SER A 1021 27.25 -62.41 -55.10
N ARG A 1022 27.76 -63.45 -55.77
CA ARG A 1022 29.11 -63.49 -56.36
C ARG A 1022 29.00 -63.88 -57.82
N LEU A 1023 29.84 -63.28 -58.67
CA LEU A 1023 29.83 -63.57 -60.10
C LEU A 1023 30.04 -65.08 -60.36
N GLY A 1024 29.18 -65.66 -61.20
CA GLY A 1024 29.18 -67.07 -61.58
C GLY A 1024 28.56 -68.03 -60.56
N ALA A 1025 28.16 -67.55 -59.37
CA ALA A 1025 27.64 -68.39 -58.29
C ALA A 1025 26.16 -68.12 -57.93
N GLY A 1026 25.46 -67.30 -58.71
CA GLY A 1026 24.07 -66.95 -58.44
C GLY A 1026 23.87 -65.75 -57.50
N ALA A 1027 22.60 -65.41 -57.24
CA ALA A 1027 22.22 -64.34 -56.32
C ALA A 1027 21.19 -64.81 -55.29
N ARG A 1028 21.30 -64.27 -54.07
CA ARG A 1028 20.39 -64.52 -52.95
C ARG A 1028 19.86 -63.20 -52.42
N PHE A 1029 18.59 -62.92 -52.65
CA PHE A 1029 17.86 -61.79 -52.07
C PHE A 1029 17.25 -62.20 -50.74
N ILE A 1030 17.62 -61.48 -49.68
CA ILE A 1030 17.18 -61.72 -48.31
C ILE A 1030 16.29 -60.56 -47.90
N VAL A 1031 15.01 -60.85 -47.69
CA VAL A 1031 13.98 -59.89 -47.27
C VAL A 1031 13.66 -60.17 -45.81
N GLU A 1032 14.00 -59.24 -44.91
CA GLU A 1032 13.69 -59.32 -43.49
C GLU A 1032 12.58 -58.34 -43.15
N LEU A 1033 11.45 -58.84 -42.66
CA LEU A 1033 10.31 -58.03 -42.28
C LEU A 1033 9.96 -58.29 -40.80
N PRO A 1034 9.74 -57.24 -39.99
CA PRO A 1034 9.37 -57.37 -38.57
C PRO A 1034 7.89 -57.76 -38.40
N LEU A 1035 7.45 -58.80 -39.11
CA LEU A 1035 6.09 -59.32 -39.02
C LEU A 1035 6.02 -60.33 -37.88
N ALA A 1036 5.41 -59.93 -36.77
CA ALA A 1036 5.25 -60.79 -35.61
C ALA A 1036 4.49 -62.08 -35.96
N TRP A 1037 4.99 -63.23 -35.49
CA TRP A 1037 4.41 -64.54 -35.80
C TRP A 1037 4.06 -65.36 -34.56
N THR A 1038 3.00 -66.17 -34.67
CA THR A 1038 2.51 -67.07 -33.60
C THR A 1038 2.22 -68.48 -34.15
N PRO A 1039 2.51 -69.57 -33.39
CA PRO A 1039 2.15 -70.94 -33.77
C PRO A 1039 0.63 -71.13 -33.79
N LEU A 1040 0.10 -71.73 -34.87
CA LEU A 1040 -1.29 -72.18 -34.93
C LEU A 1040 -1.41 -73.56 -34.25
N ALA A 1041 -1.85 -73.57 -32.98
CA ALA A 1041 -2.29 -74.78 -32.29
C ALA A 1041 -3.64 -75.25 -32.90
N GLY A 1042 -3.71 -76.52 -33.30
CA GLY A 1042 -4.82 -77.07 -34.07
C GLY A 1042 -6.19 -76.96 -33.39
N GLY A 1043 -7.22 -76.64 -34.18
CA GLY A 1043 -8.61 -76.67 -33.73
C GLY A 1043 -9.55 -75.80 -34.57
N ASP A 1044 -10.15 -76.43 -35.56
CA ASP A 1044 -11.40 -76.15 -36.28
C ASP A 1044 -11.63 -74.82 -37.01
N ALA A 1045 -11.48 -74.95 -38.33
CA ALA A 1045 -12.08 -74.16 -39.38
C ALA A 1045 -13.61 -74.36 -39.45
N ALA A 1046 -14.34 -73.25 -39.53
CA ALA A 1046 -15.67 -73.17 -40.14
C ALA A 1046 -15.86 -71.71 -40.61
N ALA A 1047 -16.48 -71.39 -41.73
CA ALA A 1047 -16.85 -72.08 -42.95
C ALA A 1047 -17.21 -70.95 -43.96
N ALA A 1048 -17.39 -71.33 -45.23
CA ALA A 1048 -18.00 -70.58 -46.33
C ALA A 1048 -17.07 -69.66 -47.16
N ARG A 1049 -17.08 -69.70 -48.50
CA ARG A 1049 -17.87 -70.47 -49.49
C ARG A 1049 -17.13 -70.36 -50.85
N ALA A 1050 -17.12 -71.44 -51.63
CA ALA A 1050 -16.70 -71.42 -53.03
C ALA A 1050 -17.75 -70.67 -53.91
N PRO A 1051 -17.35 -69.91 -54.95
CA PRO A 1051 -18.29 -69.19 -55.81
C PRO A 1051 -19.11 -70.16 -56.67
N GLY A 1052 -20.43 -70.01 -56.61
CA GLY A 1052 -21.40 -70.79 -57.40
C GLY A 1052 -21.44 -70.39 -58.87
N GLN A 1053 -21.81 -71.36 -59.70
CA GLN A 1053 -22.12 -71.22 -61.13
C GLN A 1053 -23.27 -70.22 -61.32
N GLY A 1054 -23.09 -69.26 -62.23
CA GLY A 1054 -24.08 -68.23 -62.56
C GLY A 1054 -25.31 -68.75 -63.34
N PRO A 1055 -26.33 -67.90 -63.54
CA PRO A 1055 -27.61 -68.30 -64.16
C PRO A 1055 -27.51 -68.73 -65.63
N GLU A 1056 -28.04 -69.91 -65.97
CA GLU A 1056 -28.21 -70.40 -67.35
C GLU A 1056 -29.44 -69.82 -68.08
N GLY A 1057 -29.66 -68.50 -68.01
CA GLY A 1057 -30.81 -67.84 -68.67
C GLY A 1057 -30.59 -66.38 -69.09
N SER A 1058 -31.35 -65.92 -70.09
CA SER A 1058 -31.33 -64.52 -70.56
C SER A 1058 -31.92 -63.59 -69.50
N LEU A 1059 -31.13 -62.62 -69.00
CA LEU A 1059 -31.55 -61.57 -68.07
C LEU A 1059 -31.86 -60.27 -68.82
N CYS A 1060 -32.79 -59.47 -68.30
CA CYS A 1060 -33.03 -58.10 -68.73
C CYS A 1060 -32.21 -57.12 -67.88
N ILE A 1061 -31.17 -56.55 -68.48
CA ILE A 1061 -30.15 -55.73 -67.82
C ILE A 1061 -30.35 -54.26 -68.18
N LEU A 1062 -30.49 -53.40 -67.18
CA LEU A 1062 -30.42 -51.94 -67.35
C LEU A 1062 -28.95 -51.51 -67.35
N LEU A 1063 -28.45 -50.96 -68.45
CA LEU A 1063 -27.12 -50.36 -68.54
C LEU A 1063 -27.26 -48.84 -68.54
N VAL A 1064 -26.64 -48.15 -67.58
CA VAL A 1064 -26.60 -46.68 -67.55
C VAL A 1064 -25.17 -46.22 -67.72
N GLU A 1065 -24.85 -45.72 -68.91
CA GLU A 1065 -23.50 -45.34 -69.32
C GLU A 1065 -23.62 -44.17 -70.30
N ASP A 1066 -22.91 -43.08 -70.08
CA ASP A 1066 -22.99 -41.87 -70.91
C ASP A 1066 -22.04 -41.93 -72.13
N ASP A 1067 -20.95 -42.69 -72.05
CA ASP A 1067 -20.08 -42.95 -73.21
C ASP A 1067 -20.69 -44.01 -74.14
N PRO A 1068 -21.12 -43.64 -75.37
CA PRO A 1068 -21.79 -44.56 -76.27
C PRO A 1068 -20.87 -45.71 -76.72
N THR A 1069 -19.55 -45.51 -76.79
CA THR A 1069 -18.60 -46.55 -77.21
C THR A 1069 -18.44 -47.61 -76.11
N VAL A 1070 -18.32 -47.16 -74.85
CA VAL A 1070 -18.26 -48.08 -73.70
C VAL A 1070 -19.59 -48.80 -73.52
N ALA A 1071 -20.71 -48.09 -73.69
CA ALA A 1071 -22.04 -48.66 -73.66
C ALA A 1071 -22.21 -49.76 -74.72
N ASP A 1072 -21.77 -49.50 -75.96
CA ASP A 1072 -21.80 -50.47 -77.06
C ASP A 1072 -20.92 -51.70 -76.78
N VAL A 1073 -19.73 -51.53 -76.22
CA VAL A 1073 -18.85 -52.64 -75.84
C VAL A 1073 -19.46 -53.49 -74.73
N ILE A 1074 -19.95 -52.88 -73.64
CA ILE A 1074 -20.56 -53.61 -72.53
C ILE A 1074 -21.85 -54.30 -72.99
N ALA A 1075 -22.72 -53.60 -73.71
CA ALA A 1075 -23.92 -54.19 -74.28
C ALA A 1075 -23.60 -55.31 -75.28
N GLY A 1076 -22.57 -55.15 -76.11
CA GLY A 1076 -22.09 -56.16 -77.05
C GLY A 1076 -21.58 -57.41 -76.35
N LEU A 1077 -20.72 -57.28 -75.33
CA LEU A 1077 -20.19 -58.40 -74.54
C LEU A 1077 -21.29 -59.16 -73.79
N LEU A 1078 -22.34 -58.47 -73.32
CA LEU A 1078 -23.48 -59.08 -72.62
C LEU A 1078 -24.48 -59.73 -73.60
N ARG A 1079 -24.77 -59.10 -74.74
CA ARG A 1079 -25.63 -59.66 -75.80
C ARG A 1079 -25.00 -60.88 -76.46
N ALA A 1080 -23.68 -60.88 -76.67
CA ALA A 1080 -22.93 -62.05 -77.18
C ALA A 1080 -23.07 -63.28 -76.26
N ARG A 1081 -23.38 -63.07 -74.97
CA ARG A 1081 -23.67 -64.12 -73.98
C ARG A 1081 -25.15 -64.39 -73.76
N GLY A 1082 -26.03 -63.80 -74.58
CA GLY A 1082 -27.46 -64.11 -74.60
C GLY A 1082 -28.34 -63.26 -73.69
N HIS A 1083 -27.84 -62.19 -73.06
CA HIS A 1083 -28.66 -61.30 -72.23
C HIS A 1083 -29.32 -60.17 -73.05
N GLN A 1084 -30.48 -59.69 -72.60
CA GLN A 1084 -31.12 -58.49 -73.14
C GLN A 1084 -30.65 -57.26 -72.38
N VAL A 1085 -30.18 -56.23 -73.09
CA VAL A 1085 -29.62 -55.01 -72.49
C VAL A 1085 -30.37 -53.79 -73.00
N VAL A 1086 -31.01 -53.06 -72.07
CA VAL A 1086 -31.62 -51.74 -72.30
C VAL A 1086 -30.65 -50.69 -71.80
N HIS A 1087 -30.23 -49.79 -72.68
CA HIS A 1087 -29.24 -48.77 -72.39
C HIS A 1087 -29.89 -47.40 -72.20
N ALA A 1088 -29.49 -46.71 -71.13
CA ALA A 1088 -29.84 -45.32 -70.85
C ALA A 1088 -28.58 -44.46 -70.78
N LEU A 1089 -28.61 -43.31 -71.45
CA LEU A 1089 -27.44 -42.41 -71.58
C LEU A 1089 -27.16 -41.58 -70.32
N HIS A 1090 -28.13 -41.42 -69.42
CA HIS A 1090 -27.97 -40.62 -68.20
C HIS A 1090 -29.03 -41.00 -67.16
N GLY A 1091 -28.84 -40.57 -65.91
CA GLY A 1091 -29.68 -41.04 -64.79
C GLY A 1091 -31.16 -40.69 -64.92
N LEU A 1092 -31.52 -39.53 -65.47
CA LEU A 1092 -32.94 -39.19 -65.72
C LEU A 1092 -33.60 -40.09 -66.77
N ALA A 1093 -32.87 -40.53 -67.81
CA ALA A 1093 -33.37 -41.48 -68.79
C ALA A 1093 -33.55 -42.86 -68.15
N ALA A 1094 -32.61 -43.27 -67.29
CA ALA A 1094 -32.73 -44.52 -66.54
C ALA A 1094 -33.97 -44.55 -65.64
N LEU A 1095 -34.32 -43.45 -64.97
CA LEU A 1095 -35.55 -43.35 -64.18
C LEU A 1095 -36.82 -43.49 -65.05
N ALA A 1096 -36.80 -42.96 -66.28
CA ALA A 1096 -37.90 -43.12 -67.22
C ALA A 1096 -38.02 -44.59 -67.70
N GLU A 1097 -36.91 -45.25 -68.00
CA GLU A 1097 -36.90 -46.66 -68.44
C GLU A 1097 -37.38 -47.61 -67.33
N VAL A 1098 -36.95 -47.40 -66.09
CA VAL A 1098 -37.34 -48.25 -64.94
C VAL A 1098 -38.82 -48.08 -64.57
N ALA A 1099 -39.42 -46.92 -64.87
CA ALA A 1099 -40.86 -46.73 -64.75
C ALA A 1099 -41.65 -47.44 -65.85
N ALA A 1100 -41.05 -47.64 -67.03
CA ALA A 1100 -41.67 -48.29 -68.18
C ALA A 1100 -41.52 -49.82 -68.20
N TRP A 1101 -40.38 -50.36 -67.75
CA TRP A 1101 -40.03 -51.79 -67.85
C TRP A 1101 -39.41 -52.34 -66.55
N PRO A 1102 -39.70 -53.60 -66.18
CA PRO A 1102 -38.99 -54.26 -65.09
C PRO A 1102 -37.61 -54.79 -65.53
N PHE A 1103 -36.60 -54.58 -64.69
CA PHE A 1103 -35.24 -55.07 -64.90
C PHE A 1103 -34.84 -56.12 -63.85
N ASP A 1104 -33.95 -57.04 -64.25
CA ASP A 1104 -33.41 -58.10 -63.41
C ASP A 1104 -32.13 -57.66 -62.68
N ILE A 1105 -31.30 -56.83 -63.30
CA ILE A 1105 -30.07 -56.25 -62.71
C ILE A 1105 -29.73 -54.93 -63.43
N GLY A 1106 -29.15 -53.97 -62.71
CA GLY A 1106 -28.67 -52.71 -63.26
C GLY A 1106 -27.15 -52.60 -63.19
N LEU A 1107 -26.50 -52.24 -64.30
CA LEU A 1107 -25.09 -51.85 -64.39
C LEU A 1107 -25.05 -50.33 -64.58
N LEU A 1108 -24.59 -49.59 -63.57
CA LEU A 1108 -24.59 -48.12 -63.60
C LEU A 1108 -23.16 -47.60 -63.50
N ASP A 1109 -22.78 -46.67 -64.38
CA ASP A 1109 -21.62 -45.83 -64.12
C ASP A 1109 -21.90 -44.91 -62.92
N LEU A 1110 -20.88 -44.69 -62.10
CA LEU A 1110 -20.92 -43.70 -61.01
C LEU A 1110 -20.78 -42.27 -61.54
N ASP A 1111 -20.05 -42.07 -62.64
CA ASP A 1111 -19.70 -40.76 -63.19
C ASP A 1111 -20.69 -40.29 -64.27
N LEU A 1112 -22.01 -40.34 -63.98
CA LEU A 1112 -23.06 -39.93 -64.91
C LEU A 1112 -23.33 -38.41 -64.89
N PRO A 1113 -23.67 -37.80 -66.05
CA PRO A 1113 -23.99 -36.39 -66.13
C PRO A 1113 -25.36 -36.06 -65.50
N ALA A 1114 -25.43 -34.89 -64.87
CA ALA A 1114 -26.57 -34.30 -64.16
C ALA A 1114 -27.01 -35.06 -62.89
N LEU A 1115 -27.38 -36.33 -63.00
CA LEU A 1115 -27.69 -37.20 -61.87
C LEU A 1115 -26.64 -38.32 -61.81
N ASP A 1116 -25.71 -38.20 -60.87
CA ASP A 1116 -24.63 -39.18 -60.72
C ASP A 1116 -25.15 -40.57 -60.31
N GLY A 1117 -24.33 -41.61 -60.52
CA GLY A 1117 -24.78 -42.99 -60.32
C GLY A 1117 -25.09 -43.34 -58.87
N LEU A 1118 -24.47 -42.67 -57.90
CA LEU A 1118 -24.74 -42.88 -56.47
C LEU A 1118 -26.11 -42.29 -56.10
N ALA A 1119 -26.39 -41.07 -56.56
CA ALA A 1119 -27.68 -40.40 -56.38
C ALA A 1119 -28.79 -41.15 -57.11
N LEU A 1120 -28.54 -41.65 -58.33
CA LEU A 1120 -29.48 -42.49 -59.06
C LEU A 1120 -29.79 -43.78 -58.31
N ALA A 1121 -28.79 -44.49 -57.79
CA ALA A 1121 -29.00 -45.71 -57.02
C ALA A 1121 -29.85 -45.44 -55.76
N ALA A 1122 -29.52 -44.38 -55.01
CA ALA A 1122 -30.31 -43.97 -53.84
C ALA A 1122 -31.77 -43.63 -54.22
N GLN A 1123 -31.98 -42.96 -55.36
CA GLN A 1123 -33.31 -42.60 -55.85
C GLN A 1123 -34.12 -43.83 -56.31
N LEU A 1124 -33.51 -44.77 -57.04
CA LEU A 1124 -34.13 -46.03 -57.43
C LEU A 1124 -34.53 -46.86 -56.19
N ARG A 1125 -33.67 -46.91 -55.17
CA ARG A 1125 -33.96 -47.58 -53.90
C ARG A 1125 -35.07 -46.88 -53.11
N GLY A 1126 -35.12 -45.55 -53.15
CA GLY A 1126 -36.17 -44.72 -52.54
C GLY A 1126 -37.54 -44.83 -53.23
N GLN A 1127 -37.57 -45.04 -54.55
CA GLN A 1127 -38.79 -45.30 -55.33
C GLN A 1127 -39.31 -46.74 -55.22
N GLY A 1128 -38.62 -47.61 -54.46
CA GLY A 1128 -39.06 -48.97 -54.18
C GLY A 1128 -38.50 -50.05 -55.11
N HIS A 1129 -37.60 -49.71 -56.05
CA HIS A 1129 -36.97 -50.71 -56.91
C HIS A 1129 -35.89 -51.49 -56.16
N ARG A 1130 -35.97 -52.83 -56.21
CA ARG A 1130 -35.13 -53.76 -55.42
C ARG A 1130 -34.29 -54.72 -56.27
N PHE A 1131 -34.24 -54.56 -57.58
CA PHE A 1131 -33.34 -55.36 -58.41
C PHE A 1131 -31.86 -55.01 -58.10
N PRO A 1132 -30.91 -55.98 -58.18
CA PRO A 1132 -29.52 -55.74 -57.84
C PRO A 1132 -28.87 -54.66 -58.70
N LEU A 1133 -27.98 -53.87 -58.12
CA LEU A 1133 -27.23 -52.82 -58.82
C LEU A 1133 -25.73 -53.09 -58.73
N VAL A 1134 -25.02 -53.01 -59.85
CA VAL A 1134 -23.56 -53.16 -59.94
C VAL A 1134 -22.96 -51.85 -60.44
N ALA A 1135 -22.07 -51.26 -59.64
CA ALA A 1135 -21.37 -50.03 -60.00
C ALA A 1135 -20.21 -50.35 -60.94
N VAL A 1136 -20.15 -49.68 -62.10
CA VAL A 1136 -19.06 -49.84 -63.07
C VAL A 1136 -18.33 -48.52 -63.21
N THR A 1137 -17.14 -48.37 -62.61
CA THR A 1137 -16.49 -47.05 -62.52
C THR A 1137 -15.05 -47.06 -63.02
N ALA A 1138 -14.60 -45.95 -63.59
CA ALA A 1138 -13.19 -45.71 -63.86
C ALA A 1138 -12.41 -45.33 -62.59
N ARG A 1139 -13.08 -44.90 -61.50
CA ARG A 1139 -12.50 -44.39 -60.24
C ARG A 1139 -11.51 -45.37 -59.59
N ALA A 1140 -10.34 -44.85 -59.19
CA ALA A 1140 -9.19 -45.66 -58.74
C ALA A 1140 -8.93 -45.60 -57.22
N ASP A 1141 -9.67 -44.79 -56.49
CA ASP A 1141 -9.50 -44.52 -55.06
C ASP A 1141 -10.10 -45.64 -54.19
N GLY A 1142 -9.54 -45.82 -52.99
CA GLY A 1142 -9.89 -46.93 -52.09
C GLY A 1142 -11.31 -46.84 -51.50
N GLY A 1143 -11.88 -45.64 -51.42
CA GLY A 1143 -13.19 -45.39 -50.81
C GLY A 1143 -14.40 -45.58 -51.74
N ALA A 1144 -14.21 -45.63 -53.06
CA ALA A 1144 -15.31 -45.66 -54.02
C ALA A 1144 -16.21 -46.90 -53.90
N GLU A 1145 -15.64 -48.07 -53.60
CA GLU A 1145 -16.43 -49.29 -53.38
C GLU A 1145 -17.29 -49.20 -52.12
N GLN A 1146 -16.75 -48.61 -51.06
CA GLN A 1146 -17.46 -48.44 -49.79
C GLN A 1146 -18.61 -47.42 -49.93
N GLN A 1147 -18.39 -46.35 -50.71
CA GLN A 1147 -19.42 -45.36 -51.05
C GLN A 1147 -20.52 -45.97 -51.94
N ALA A 1148 -20.17 -46.78 -52.92
CA ALA A 1148 -21.14 -47.48 -53.76
C ALA A 1148 -22.03 -48.43 -52.93
N ARG A 1149 -21.43 -49.23 -52.03
CA ARG A 1149 -22.21 -50.09 -51.12
C ARG A 1149 -23.14 -49.29 -50.21
N ALA A 1150 -22.67 -48.15 -49.67
CA ALA A 1150 -23.50 -47.28 -48.84
C ALA A 1150 -24.69 -46.66 -49.61
N ALA A 1151 -24.54 -46.41 -50.91
CA ALA A 1151 -25.59 -45.92 -51.79
C ALA A 1151 -26.60 -47.00 -52.25
N GLY A 1152 -26.37 -48.28 -51.88
CA GLY A 1152 -27.28 -49.39 -52.16
C GLY A 1152 -26.92 -50.24 -53.38
N PHE A 1153 -25.67 -50.20 -53.83
CA PHE A 1153 -25.12 -51.14 -54.81
C PHE A 1153 -24.77 -52.49 -54.19
N ASP A 1154 -25.04 -53.55 -54.94
CA ASP A 1154 -24.84 -54.96 -54.57
C ASP A 1154 -23.53 -55.52 -55.14
N GLY A 1155 -22.97 -54.91 -56.19
CA GLY A 1155 -21.69 -55.26 -56.77
C GLY A 1155 -20.88 -54.05 -57.22
N PHE A 1156 -19.58 -54.26 -57.46
CA PHE A 1156 -18.66 -53.19 -57.83
C PHE A 1156 -17.61 -53.72 -58.82
N LEU A 1157 -17.37 -52.97 -59.90
CA LEU A 1157 -16.42 -53.33 -60.95
C LEU A 1157 -15.65 -52.09 -61.42
N ARG A 1158 -14.33 -52.24 -61.58
CA ARG A 1158 -13.45 -51.17 -62.08
C ARG A 1158 -13.20 -51.34 -63.57
N LYS A 1159 -13.30 -50.25 -64.33
CA LYS A 1159 -12.84 -50.17 -65.72
C LYS A 1159 -11.31 -50.28 -65.75
N PRO A 1160 -10.65 -50.95 -66.72
CA PRO A 1160 -11.27 -51.52 -67.91
C PRO A 1160 -11.92 -52.88 -67.64
N VAL A 1161 -13.12 -53.07 -68.19
CA VAL A 1161 -13.94 -54.27 -68.01
C VAL A 1161 -13.76 -55.23 -69.17
N THR A 1162 -13.58 -56.52 -68.88
CA THR A 1162 -13.57 -57.60 -69.88
C THR A 1162 -14.86 -58.40 -69.81
N GLY A 1163 -15.12 -59.24 -70.82
CA GLY A 1163 -16.31 -60.09 -70.85
C GLY A 1163 -16.44 -61.00 -69.62
N GLU A 1164 -15.35 -61.64 -69.19
CA GLU A 1164 -15.33 -62.51 -68.01
C GLU A 1164 -15.60 -61.75 -66.70
N MET A 1165 -15.05 -60.53 -66.58
CA MET A 1165 -15.23 -59.68 -65.40
C MET A 1165 -16.71 -59.30 -65.19
N LEU A 1166 -17.42 -58.96 -66.27
CA LEU A 1166 -18.84 -58.65 -66.23
C LEU A 1166 -19.68 -59.86 -65.80
N VAL A 1167 -19.38 -61.05 -66.34
CA VAL A 1167 -20.08 -62.29 -65.96
C VAL A 1167 -19.88 -62.62 -64.49
N ALA A 1168 -18.65 -62.53 -64.00
CA ALA A 1168 -18.34 -62.79 -62.59
C ALA A 1168 -19.06 -61.80 -61.66
N ALA A 1169 -19.10 -60.51 -62.02
CA ALA A 1169 -19.77 -59.48 -61.24
C ALA A 1169 -21.29 -59.67 -61.22
N ILE A 1170 -21.90 -60.00 -62.36
CA ILE A 1170 -23.34 -60.27 -62.46
C ILE A 1170 -23.70 -61.53 -61.67
N ALA A 1171 -22.93 -62.62 -61.80
CA ALA A 1171 -23.15 -63.85 -61.05
C ALA A 1171 -23.03 -63.65 -59.54
N ALA A 1172 -22.12 -62.77 -59.10
CA ALA A 1172 -21.96 -62.45 -57.68
C ALA A 1172 -23.12 -61.59 -57.11
N ALA A 1173 -23.69 -60.70 -57.93
CA ALA A 1173 -24.73 -59.77 -57.50
C ALA A 1173 -26.17 -60.31 -57.66
N TRP A 1174 -26.40 -61.22 -58.60
CA TRP A 1174 -27.73 -61.69 -58.96
C TRP A 1174 -28.32 -62.68 -57.93
N ARG A 1175 -29.61 -62.50 -57.59
CA ARG A 1175 -30.40 -63.39 -56.72
C ARG A 1175 -31.80 -63.60 -57.32
N PRO A 1176 -32.36 -64.82 -57.38
CA PRO A 1176 -33.72 -65.05 -57.89
C PRO A 1176 -34.80 -64.44 -56.98
N ARG A 1177 -35.88 -63.88 -57.57
CA ARG A 1177 -37.01 -63.22 -56.87
C ARG A 1177 -37.95 -64.23 -56.18
N ASP A 1178 -38.26 -64.01 -54.90
CA ASP A 1178 -39.55 -64.36 -54.27
C ASP A 1178 -39.89 -63.41 -53.11
N ALA A 1179 -41.19 -63.35 -52.79
CA ALA A 1179 -41.98 -62.20 -52.32
C ALA A 1179 -41.80 -61.68 -50.86
N ALA A 1180 -42.41 -60.50 -50.61
CA ALA A 1180 -42.40 -59.59 -49.45
C ALA A 1180 -42.66 -60.21 -48.04
N PRO A 1181 -42.47 -59.43 -46.95
CA PRO A 1181 -43.66 -58.71 -46.41
C PRO A 1181 -43.45 -57.34 -45.72
N ALA A 1182 -44.53 -56.55 -45.81
CA ALA A 1182 -45.26 -55.77 -44.80
C ALA A 1182 -44.63 -54.67 -43.92
N GLN A 1183 -45.43 -53.61 -43.87
CA GLN A 1183 -45.38 -52.37 -43.10
C GLN A 1183 -45.55 -52.58 -41.58
N ASP A 1184 -45.12 -51.56 -40.82
CA ASP A 1184 -45.68 -51.00 -39.57
C ASP A 1184 -44.53 -50.58 -38.64
N ALA A 1185 -44.56 -49.52 -37.82
CA ALA A 1185 -45.34 -48.30 -37.61
C ALA A 1185 -44.57 -47.56 -36.48
N PRO A 1186 -44.65 -46.22 -36.32
CA PRO A 1186 -43.88 -45.50 -35.31
C PRO A 1186 -44.62 -45.45 -33.95
N ALA A 1187 -43.92 -45.68 -32.84
CA ALA A 1187 -44.41 -45.41 -31.48
C ALA A 1187 -43.52 -44.31 -30.86
N ALA A 1188 -43.99 -43.06 -30.69
CA ALA A 1188 -44.98 -42.54 -29.74
C ALA A 1188 -44.29 -41.98 -28.48
N ALA A 1189 -44.47 -40.67 -28.25
CA ALA A 1189 -44.14 -39.99 -27.00
C ALA A 1189 -45.32 -40.09 -26.01
N PRO A 1190 -45.07 -40.11 -24.69
CA PRO A 1190 -46.05 -39.68 -23.69
C PRO A 1190 -45.84 -38.21 -23.28
N PRO A 1191 -46.89 -37.51 -22.81
CA PRO A 1191 -46.90 -36.05 -22.57
C PRO A 1191 -46.27 -35.75 -21.19
N ASP A 1192 -45.55 -34.64 -20.97
CA ASP A 1192 -45.90 -33.22 -20.96
C ASP A 1192 -44.59 -32.41 -20.91
#